data_AF-A0A1H1EZA9-F1
#
_entry.id   AF-A0A1H1EZA9-F1
#
_cell.length_a   1.000
_cell.length_b   1.000
_cell.length_c   1.000
_cell.angle_alpha   90.00
_cell.angle_beta   90.00
_cell.angle_gamma   90.00
#
_symmetry.space_group_name_H-M   'P 1'
#
loop_
_entity.id
_entity.type
_entity.pdbx_description
1 polymer ?
#
loop_
_entity_poly.entity_id
_entity_poly.type
_entity_poly.pdbx_seq_one_letter_code
_entity_poly.pdbx_strand_id
1 'polypeptide(L)'
;MLKFIWNSWWRNKERFILLIIGALIVSIGLSYLVGITQASNATVVDELQKRWKSSYHIVVRPPDSRSVTEDRNLLEPNYLSGLDGGITLDQYEKIKTMTDVEVAAPIAMMGYMRNSIQLDSVTYTEPGIYRVTIENTTNTGVEQITDEYTYYFTEGWGGIKEKSAGEYGVTYFDGMFEYGTEVLIAGIDPETESALVGIDEAIIKDGNSQFLSDEDKVEQVKLDTKIPVIMSNKEFVDGKRRTTVEKLNISFKGDPSSTMKKVKEYGGEDYLEKQPGKRVDQFIHTTEDTHQKIVNQISDGSYLSGSFNWMPFRPSSVNYREVRSPFRDRWPFAYEVEPYIVPEESLLAVNHAYRPISMFSDDSSKWPRLQLDFKGVFDPRELDVSKDPLTELPMETYFPSKAKWVLDKHEQPVNPPQLMKPLNNPYGFLTKPPLMLTTIDAAAEVLGDAPISAIRLKVNGVEELTEDSEQLLQEVAQDIEDTTGLITDVTLGSSPQPALAHIPGVEEKENLGWVEQPWIKLGSSVTIFKESQIGMSGVIGSVILVAVVYVFSSNIIMMYARKKEFAVLLSVGWRPNQLTKLLFIEAALIGLFVSLISWLILGSIYVMSDIQTSALRLFLIGILGITIYVLGTFIPGVLVRKISPYETMKAGEVTNRGSRLFKTTTIFRMSLKNLLSKWKRSILSIISIALPTSLLIFFLFITLQLRGTMFTTWLGEYVAMEVGTMHYIAMGVAIAIAILTTAEIIWQNVAERQPELAVLKAVGWQNHTIRMLVLIEGGLNGLFAGVIGLGIAFGMIYGMYGQFPVEQIPFFLATILIPVVTGIIGAILPAQKAGKIQPYQGLNGGLFNSKKTEKSFKYAFGVTGTCLFLGIVIVLTQAIPDVQKSATSKPVDTSAAEGTTGDVQESFSQIEEESPQEEELEKDDSERDFIQDKIDNAYRVYVLGEPFEYGEDEVTAFNLVSNPEGIQPESDDTDLITVASERIRRGGESGGTQYQPHLGYHLFDEQGNEYEAIDYEVVEAENWNKISLRRPGKLKILLTYEVPKDAERLILYGYHSWMPRSGEIVVEIK
;
A
#
# COMPACT_ATOMS: atom_id res chain seq x y z
N MET A 1 -21.56 50.17 43.29
CA MET A 1 -21.34 48.72 43.10
C MET A 1 -19.91 48.41 42.67
N LEU A 2 -19.40 48.98 41.57
CA LEU A 2 -18.01 48.75 41.10
C LEU A 2 -16.93 48.98 42.18
N LYS A 3 -16.96 50.11 42.88
CA LYS A 3 -16.03 50.40 44.00
C LYS A 3 -16.09 49.37 45.13
N PHE A 4 -17.26 48.77 45.35
CA PHE A 4 -17.43 47.71 46.35
C PHE A 4 -16.86 46.38 45.86
N ILE A 5 -17.08 46.01 44.59
CA ILE A 5 -16.48 44.82 43.97
C ILE A 5 -14.94 44.92 44.05
N TRP A 6 -14.38 46.05 43.62
CA TRP A 6 -12.93 46.31 43.68
C TRP A 6 -12.35 46.20 45.09
N ASN A 7 -12.99 46.83 46.08
CA ASN A 7 -12.55 46.72 47.48
C ASN A 7 -12.73 45.31 48.04
N SER A 8 -13.75 44.56 47.59
CA SER A 8 -13.99 43.17 48.01
C SER A 8 -12.90 42.23 47.49
N TRP A 9 -12.49 42.38 46.22
CA TRP A 9 -11.36 41.66 45.64
C TRP A 9 -10.06 41.91 46.42
N TRP A 10 -9.79 43.16 46.80
CA TRP A 10 -8.61 43.51 47.60
C TRP A 10 -8.69 43.10 49.07
N ARG A 11 -9.89 42.88 49.62
CA ARG A 11 -10.05 42.33 50.96
C ARG A 11 -9.84 40.80 50.97
N ASN A 12 -10.24 40.13 49.90
CA ASN A 12 -10.18 38.66 49.76
C ASN A 12 -9.13 38.22 48.73
N LYS A 13 -7.93 38.81 48.78
CA LYS A 13 -6.87 38.66 47.76
C LYS A 13 -6.59 37.21 47.39
N GLU A 14 -6.52 36.30 48.37
CA GLU A 14 -6.24 34.88 48.14
C GLU A 14 -7.21 34.21 47.17
N ARG A 15 -8.51 34.52 47.29
CA ARG A 15 -9.56 33.91 46.46
C ARG A 15 -9.65 34.56 45.09
N PHE A 16 -9.53 35.88 45.05
CA PHE A 16 -9.51 36.62 43.80
C PHE A 16 -8.35 36.19 42.91
N ILE A 17 -7.19 35.90 43.51
CA ILE A 17 -6.01 35.38 42.81
C ILE A 17 -6.27 34.00 42.21
N LEU A 18 -6.82 33.06 42.98
CA LEU A 18 -7.14 31.71 42.47
C LEU A 18 -8.12 31.78 41.29
N LEU A 19 -9.12 32.66 41.40
CA LEU A 19 -10.09 32.90 40.33
C LEU A 19 -9.44 33.49 39.08
N ILE A 20 -8.55 34.48 39.21
CA ILE A 20 -7.82 35.03 38.05
C ILE A 20 -6.92 33.96 37.41
N ILE A 21 -6.23 33.16 38.22
CA ILE A 21 -5.36 32.08 37.72
C ILE A 21 -6.20 31.06 36.93
N GLY A 22 -7.36 30.65 37.44
CA GLY A 22 -8.21 29.72 36.70
C GLY A 22 -8.86 30.33 35.48
N ALA A 23 -9.28 31.60 35.55
CA ALA A 23 -9.75 32.33 34.39
C ALA A 23 -8.67 32.42 33.29
N LEU A 24 -7.40 32.63 33.67
CA LEU A 24 -6.26 32.63 32.76
C LEU A 24 -5.99 31.24 32.18
N ILE A 25 -5.93 30.19 33.02
CA ILE A 25 -5.70 28.82 32.55
C ILE A 25 -6.79 28.39 31.57
N VAL A 26 -8.05 28.67 31.89
CA VAL A 26 -9.19 28.38 31.01
C VAL A 26 -9.11 29.18 29.72
N SER A 27 -8.85 30.49 29.79
CA SER A 27 -8.76 31.36 28.62
C SER A 27 -7.61 30.96 27.69
N ILE A 28 -6.40 30.77 28.24
CA ILE A 28 -5.21 30.38 27.48
C ILE A 28 -5.40 28.97 26.91
N GLY A 29 -5.78 28.01 27.76
CA GLY A 29 -5.95 26.61 27.36
C GLY A 29 -7.03 26.44 26.29
N LEU A 30 -8.20 27.07 26.47
CA LEU A 30 -9.29 26.98 25.48
C LEU A 30 -8.95 27.72 24.19
N SER A 31 -8.40 28.94 24.26
CA SER A 31 -8.08 29.72 23.06
C SER A 31 -6.97 29.07 22.24
N TYR A 32 -5.95 28.55 22.90
CA TYR A 32 -4.85 27.84 22.24
C TYR A 32 -5.33 26.54 21.61
N LEU A 33 -6.12 25.74 22.33
CA LEU A 33 -6.67 24.49 21.81
C LEU A 33 -7.59 24.77 20.61
N VAL A 34 -8.52 25.72 20.71
CA VAL A 34 -9.39 26.09 19.59
C VAL A 34 -8.57 26.59 18.39
N GLY A 35 -7.53 27.39 18.63
CA GLY A 35 -6.63 27.88 17.58
C GLY A 35 -5.88 26.75 16.87
N ILE A 36 -5.21 25.87 17.62
CA ILE A 36 -4.50 24.72 17.03
C ILE A 36 -5.49 23.77 16.39
N THR A 37 -6.66 23.51 16.98
CA THR A 37 -7.62 22.60 16.37
C THR A 37 -8.16 23.13 15.05
N GLN A 38 -8.32 24.44 14.90
CA GLN A 38 -8.67 25.01 13.60
C GLN A 38 -7.50 24.92 12.61
N ALA A 39 -6.28 25.19 13.06
CA ALA A 39 -5.09 25.03 12.23
C ALA A 39 -4.92 23.58 11.75
N SER A 40 -4.93 22.62 12.68
CA SER A 40 -4.80 21.19 12.43
C SER A 40 -5.96 20.63 11.61
N ASN A 41 -7.21 21.02 11.86
CA ASN A 41 -8.32 20.64 10.96
C ASN A 41 -8.07 21.13 9.53
N ALA A 42 -7.68 22.39 9.37
CA ALA A 42 -7.44 22.95 8.04
C ALA A 42 -6.27 22.24 7.36
N THR A 43 -5.16 21.99 8.07
CA THR A 43 -4.00 21.27 7.53
C THR A 43 -4.32 19.81 7.22
N VAL A 44 -5.05 19.10 8.09
CA VAL A 44 -5.43 17.70 7.87
C VAL A 44 -6.39 17.60 6.70
N VAL A 45 -7.39 18.47 6.61
CA VAL A 45 -8.30 18.54 5.45
C VAL A 45 -7.52 18.85 4.18
N ASP A 46 -6.65 19.87 4.18
CA ASP A 46 -5.87 20.29 3.02
C ASP A 46 -4.84 19.24 2.58
N GLU A 47 -4.12 18.60 3.50
CA GLU A 47 -3.18 17.51 3.19
C GLU A 47 -3.92 16.26 2.70
N LEU A 48 -5.06 15.89 3.31
CA LEU A 48 -5.89 14.80 2.80
C LEU A 48 -6.46 15.16 1.42
N GLN A 49 -6.92 16.39 1.21
CA GLN A 49 -7.44 16.89 -0.08
C GLN A 49 -6.36 17.06 -1.16
N LYS A 50 -5.09 17.22 -0.80
CA LYS A 50 -3.99 17.21 -1.77
C LYS A 50 -3.58 15.80 -2.17
N ARG A 51 -3.76 14.82 -1.28
CA ARG A 51 -3.21 13.46 -1.45
C ARG A 51 -4.24 12.38 -1.77
N TRP A 52 -5.54 12.63 -1.59
CA TRP A 52 -6.62 11.66 -1.86
C TRP A 52 -6.81 11.29 -3.34
N LYS A 53 -6.22 12.04 -4.28
CA LYS A 53 -6.26 11.72 -5.71
C LYS A 53 -5.64 10.33 -5.94
N SER A 54 -6.50 9.33 -6.14
CA SER A 54 -6.12 8.00 -6.58
C SER A 54 -6.17 7.91 -8.09
N SER A 55 -5.42 6.98 -8.69
CA SER A 55 -5.46 6.78 -10.14
C SER A 55 -6.85 6.31 -10.62
N TYR A 56 -7.63 5.66 -9.76
CA TYR A 56 -9.02 5.25 -9.97
C TYR A 56 -9.79 5.19 -8.65
N HIS A 57 -11.12 5.30 -8.70
CA HIS A 57 -12.00 5.35 -7.53
C HIS A 57 -12.55 3.97 -7.14
N ILE A 58 -12.85 3.12 -8.12
CA ILE A 58 -13.40 1.76 -7.94
C ILE A 58 -12.59 0.80 -8.81
N VAL A 59 -12.36 -0.41 -8.32
CA VAL A 59 -11.87 -1.53 -9.12
C VAL A 59 -12.92 -2.63 -9.16
N VAL A 60 -13.22 -3.12 -10.36
CA VAL A 60 -14.15 -4.23 -10.61
C VAL A 60 -13.34 -5.48 -10.95
N ARG A 61 -13.68 -6.61 -10.33
CA ARG A 61 -12.97 -7.88 -10.51
C ARG A 61 -13.95 -9.06 -10.64
N PRO A 62 -13.50 -10.22 -11.14
CA PRO A 62 -14.30 -11.45 -11.18
C PRO A 62 -14.70 -11.94 -9.78
N PRO A 63 -15.84 -12.64 -9.61
CA PRO A 63 -16.34 -13.05 -8.29
C PRO A 63 -15.38 -13.96 -7.50
N ASP A 64 -14.64 -14.81 -8.20
CA ASP A 64 -13.73 -15.79 -7.60
C ASP A 64 -12.34 -15.21 -7.28
N SER A 65 -12.13 -13.90 -7.47
CA SER A 65 -10.82 -13.26 -7.28
C SER A 65 -10.56 -12.71 -5.87
N ARG A 66 -11.49 -12.86 -4.92
CA ARG A 66 -11.31 -12.33 -3.56
C ARG A 66 -10.25 -13.12 -2.79
N SER A 67 -9.26 -12.42 -2.24
CA SER A 67 -8.28 -13.01 -1.33
C SER A 67 -8.77 -13.09 0.11
N VAL A 68 -8.15 -13.96 0.91
CA VAL A 68 -8.37 -14.11 2.37
C VAL A 68 -8.06 -12.84 3.17
N THR A 69 -7.38 -11.89 2.56
CA THR A 69 -6.94 -10.63 3.17
C THR A 69 -8.04 -9.55 3.11
N GLU A 70 -8.98 -9.70 2.19
CA GLU A 70 -10.02 -8.72 1.87
C GLU A 70 -11.15 -8.66 2.91
N ASP A 71 -11.36 -9.73 3.70
CA ASP A 71 -12.25 -9.70 4.88
C ASP A 71 -11.86 -8.59 5.88
N ARG A 72 -10.60 -8.13 5.81
CA ARG A 72 -10.07 -7.02 6.61
C ARG A 72 -9.94 -5.74 5.81
N ASN A 73 -10.60 -5.59 4.67
CA ASN A 73 -10.47 -4.42 3.78
C ASN A 73 -8.99 -4.15 3.42
N LEU A 74 -8.23 -5.21 3.12
CA LEU A 74 -6.84 -5.15 2.73
C LEU A 74 -6.66 -5.79 1.36
N LEU A 75 -6.13 -5.06 0.40
CA LEU A 75 -5.68 -5.59 -0.88
C LEU A 75 -4.19 -5.87 -0.83
N GLU A 76 -3.81 -7.03 -1.30
CA GLU A 76 -2.43 -7.50 -1.41
C GLU A 76 -1.73 -6.98 -2.68
N PRO A 77 -0.40 -7.03 -2.74
CA PRO A 77 0.34 -6.73 -3.97
C PRO A 77 0.05 -7.75 -5.08
N ASN A 78 0.12 -7.30 -6.33
CA ASN A 78 -0.20 -8.01 -7.58
C ASN A 78 -1.67 -8.45 -7.71
N TYR A 79 -2.59 -7.82 -6.99
CA TYR A 79 -4.02 -8.17 -7.04
C TYR A 79 -4.67 -7.90 -8.41
N LEU A 80 -4.05 -7.10 -9.27
CA LEU A 80 -4.46 -6.88 -10.67
C LEU A 80 -3.73 -7.80 -11.65
N SER A 81 -2.39 -7.81 -11.57
CA SER A 81 -1.53 -8.52 -12.53
C SER A 81 -1.52 -10.05 -12.36
N GLY A 82 -2.09 -10.57 -11.26
CA GLY A 82 -2.23 -12.00 -11.02
C GLY A 82 -3.56 -12.62 -11.51
N LEU A 83 -4.45 -11.82 -12.13
CA LEU A 83 -5.78 -12.28 -12.55
C LEU A 83 -5.80 -12.69 -14.03
N ASP A 84 -6.36 -13.86 -14.32
CA ASP A 84 -6.50 -14.44 -15.66
C ASP A 84 -7.96 -14.34 -16.15
N GLY A 85 -8.33 -13.19 -16.73
CA GLY A 85 -9.66 -12.94 -17.29
C GLY A 85 -10.82 -13.07 -16.29
N GLY A 86 -12.02 -13.30 -16.80
CA GLY A 86 -13.24 -13.54 -16.01
C GLY A 86 -14.33 -12.47 -16.13
N ILE A 87 -14.05 -11.35 -16.82
CA ILE A 87 -15.04 -10.33 -17.17
C ILE A 87 -15.25 -10.32 -18.70
N THR A 88 -16.51 -10.39 -19.11
CA THR A 88 -16.93 -10.37 -20.52
C THR A 88 -16.97 -8.95 -21.10
N LEU A 89 -16.80 -8.82 -22.42
CA LEU A 89 -16.96 -7.52 -23.11
C LEU A 89 -18.38 -6.95 -22.91
N ASP A 90 -19.40 -7.80 -22.87
CA ASP A 90 -20.79 -7.38 -22.59
C ASP A 90 -20.96 -6.77 -21.19
N GLN A 91 -20.26 -7.31 -20.18
CA GLN A 91 -20.25 -6.74 -18.84
C GLN A 91 -19.51 -5.40 -18.82
N TYR A 92 -18.38 -5.31 -19.53
CA TYR A 92 -17.63 -4.06 -19.66
C TYR A 92 -18.46 -2.95 -20.32
N GLU A 93 -19.12 -3.23 -21.44
CA GLU A 93 -19.97 -2.26 -22.14
C GLU A 93 -21.15 -1.78 -21.27
N LYS A 94 -21.74 -2.67 -20.46
CA LYS A 94 -22.76 -2.27 -19.48
C LYS A 94 -22.22 -1.30 -18.44
N ILE A 95 -20.99 -1.48 -17.97
CA ILE A 95 -20.35 -0.59 -16.99
C ILE A 95 -19.97 0.75 -17.66
N LYS A 96 -19.39 0.69 -18.87
CA LYS A 96 -18.99 1.86 -19.67
C LYS A 96 -20.16 2.79 -20.00
N THR A 97 -21.37 2.24 -20.16
CA THR A 97 -22.59 3.00 -20.48
C THR A 97 -23.35 3.54 -19.26
N MET A 98 -22.88 3.28 -18.04
CA MET A 98 -23.49 3.84 -16.82
C MET A 98 -23.29 5.36 -16.74
N THR A 99 -24.33 6.09 -16.33
CA THR A 99 -24.31 7.57 -16.32
C THR A 99 -23.31 8.14 -15.30
N ASP A 100 -23.11 7.45 -14.19
CA ASP A 100 -22.24 7.91 -13.11
C ASP A 100 -20.76 7.51 -13.32
N VAL A 101 -20.45 6.71 -14.34
CA VAL A 101 -19.07 6.32 -14.68
C VAL A 101 -18.48 7.33 -15.67
N GLU A 102 -17.36 7.93 -15.32
CA GLU A 102 -16.63 8.90 -16.17
C GLU A 102 -15.68 8.18 -17.13
N VAL A 103 -14.85 7.29 -16.57
CA VAL A 103 -13.87 6.49 -17.29
C VAL A 103 -13.94 5.07 -16.78
N ALA A 104 -14.03 4.10 -17.69
CA ALA A 104 -13.89 2.68 -17.38
C ALA A 104 -12.74 2.11 -18.19
N ALA A 105 -11.60 1.86 -17.54
CA ALA A 105 -10.39 1.38 -18.18
C ALA A 105 -10.17 -0.12 -17.87
N PRO A 106 -10.50 -1.03 -18.81
CA PRO A 106 -10.31 -2.46 -18.66
C PRO A 106 -8.83 -2.85 -18.82
N ILE A 107 -8.41 -3.89 -18.12
CA ILE A 107 -7.15 -4.59 -18.39
C ILE A 107 -7.42 -6.08 -18.55
N ALA A 108 -6.91 -6.67 -19.63
CA ALA A 108 -6.85 -8.10 -19.85
C ALA A 108 -5.40 -8.60 -19.70
N MET A 109 -5.06 -9.32 -18.63
CA MET A 109 -3.73 -9.92 -18.53
C MET A 109 -3.70 -11.19 -19.38
N MET A 110 -3.05 -11.15 -20.54
CA MET A 110 -3.13 -12.23 -21.52
C MET A 110 -2.27 -13.42 -21.12
N GLY A 111 -0.98 -13.21 -20.90
CA GLY A 111 -0.04 -14.29 -20.61
C GLY A 111 1.40 -13.93 -20.83
N TYR A 112 2.29 -14.86 -20.50
CA TYR A 112 3.72 -14.69 -20.68
C TYR A 112 4.20 -15.32 -21.97
N MET A 113 5.04 -14.59 -22.68
CA MET A 113 5.79 -15.08 -23.83
C MET A 113 7.27 -14.73 -23.70
N ARG A 114 8.11 -15.50 -24.37
CA ARG A 114 9.55 -15.25 -24.41
C ARG A 114 9.87 -14.23 -25.49
N ASN A 115 10.41 -13.09 -25.07
CA ASN A 115 10.90 -12.06 -25.99
C ASN A 115 12.43 -12.14 -26.05
N SER A 116 12.97 -12.71 -27.13
CA SER A 116 14.41 -12.83 -27.37
C SER A 116 14.85 -12.12 -28.63
N ILE A 117 16.07 -11.59 -28.58
CA ILE A 117 16.75 -11.02 -29.73
C ILE A 117 18.00 -11.85 -30.04
N GLN A 118 18.30 -11.93 -31.33
CA GLN A 118 19.57 -12.45 -31.79
C GLN A 118 20.69 -11.47 -31.38
N LEU A 119 21.68 -12.00 -30.68
CA LEU A 119 22.91 -11.31 -30.32
C LEU A 119 23.93 -11.40 -31.47
N ASP A 120 25.16 -10.97 -31.20
CA ASP A 120 26.23 -10.93 -32.17
C ASP A 120 26.46 -12.33 -32.81
N SER A 121 26.43 -12.38 -34.16
CA SER A 121 26.73 -13.60 -34.91
C SER A 121 28.24 -13.85 -34.92
N VAL A 122 28.67 -15.04 -34.53
CA VAL A 122 30.10 -15.37 -34.45
C VAL A 122 30.38 -16.59 -35.31
N THR A 123 31.25 -16.43 -36.30
CA THR A 123 31.69 -17.53 -37.17
C THR A 123 33.01 -18.09 -36.68
N TYR A 124 33.03 -19.37 -36.33
CA TYR A 124 34.25 -20.10 -36.01
C TYR A 124 34.77 -20.80 -37.26
N THR A 125 36.04 -20.59 -37.62
CA THR A 125 36.61 -21.12 -38.88
C THR A 125 37.61 -22.26 -38.66
N GLU A 126 38.07 -22.47 -37.42
CA GLU A 126 39.01 -23.55 -37.13
C GLU A 126 38.27 -24.87 -36.87
N PRO A 127 38.56 -25.96 -37.60
CA PRO A 127 37.92 -27.24 -37.34
C PRO A 127 38.21 -27.76 -35.92
N GLY A 128 37.19 -28.27 -35.25
CA GLY A 128 37.30 -28.81 -33.90
C GLY A 128 35.96 -28.95 -33.17
N ILE A 129 36.02 -29.38 -31.92
CA ILE A 129 34.88 -29.44 -31.01
C ILE A 129 34.95 -28.25 -30.07
N TYR A 130 33.85 -27.53 -29.95
CA TYR A 130 33.71 -26.34 -29.12
C TYR A 130 32.76 -26.64 -27.95
N ARG A 131 33.12 -26.16 -26.77
CA ARG A 131 32.29 -26.14 -25.56
C ARG A 131 31.78 -24.71 -25.38
N VAL A 132 30.46 -24.56 -25.26
CA VAL A 132 29.82 -23.30 -24.91
C VAL A 132 29.25 -23.45 -23.51
N THR A 133 29.66 -22.58 -22.61
CA THR A 133 29.12 -22.48 -21.25
C THR A 133 28.39 -21.14 -21.12
N ILE A 134 27.09 -21.20 -20.83
CA ILE A 134 26.21 -20.06 -20.61
C ILE A 134 25.90 -19.99 -19.12
N GLU A 135 26.38 -18.94 -18.45
CA GLU A 135 26.03 -18.62 -17.07
C GLU A 135 25.00 -17.47 -17.07
N ASN A 136 23.79 -17.73 -16.58
CA ASN A 136 22.76 -16.73 -16.38
C ASN A 136 22.72 -16.36 -14.90
N THR A 137 23.18 -15.17 -14.54
CA THR A 137 23.10 -14.66 -13.17
C THR A 137 21.98 -13.62 -13.06
N THR A 138 21.04 -13.83 -12.14
CA THR A 138 20.00 -12.86 -11.80
C THR A 138 20.18 -12.37 -10.36
N ASN A 139 20.16 -11.05 -10.18
CA ASN A 139 20.27 -10.42 -8.87
C ASN A 139 18.89 -10.00 -8.35
N THR A 140 18.41 -10.67 -7.29
CA THR A 140 17.13 -10.34 -6.64
C THR A 140 17.24 -9.16 -5.67
N GLY A 141 18.42 -8.55 -5.54
CA GLY A 141 18.77 -7.66 -4.45
C GLY A 141 19.32 -8.42 -3.26
N VAL A 142 18.63 -9.46 -2.80
CA VAL A 142 19.01 -10.24 -1.59
C VAL A 142 20.01 -11.34 -1.92
N GLU A 143 19.74 -12.11 -2.97
CA GLU A 143 20.57 -13.22 -3.45
C GLU A 143 20.88 -13.11 -4.95
N GLN A 144 21.99 -13.72 -5.36
CA GLN A 144 22.33 -13.93 -6.76
C GLN A 144 22.08 -15.38 -7.13
N ILE A 145 21.14 -15.60 -8.03
CA ILE A 145 20.82 -16.92 -8.57
C ILE A 145 21.60 -17.08 -9.87
N THR A 146 22.40 -18.14 -9.98
CA THR A 146 23.15 -18.45 -11.21
C THR A 146 22.76 -19.81 -11.72
N ASP A 147 22.29 -19.84 -12.96
CA ASP A 147 22.02 -21.07 -13.69
C ASP A 147 23.07 -21.24 -14.78
N GLU A 148 23.71 -22.42 -14.83
CA GLU A 148 24.75 -22.75 -15.80
C GLU A 148 24.24 -23.82 -16.76
N TYR A 149 24.42 -23.57 -18.06
CA TYR A 149 24.10 -24.50 -19.13
C TYR A 149 25.31 -24.67 -20.02
N THR A 150 25.73 -25.91 -20.23
CA THR A 150 26.84 -26.23 -21.14
C THR A 150 26.34 -27.09 -22.28
N TYR A 151 26.75 -26.77 -23.51
CA TYR A 151 26.54 -27.61 -24.68
C TYR A 151 27.78 -27.61 -25.56
N TYR A 152 27.87 -28.59 -26.46
CA TYR A 152 29.02 -28.78 -27.34
C TYR A 152 28.59 -28.71 -28.78
N PHE A 153 29.37 -28.08 -29.65
CA PHE A 153 29.13 -28.11 -31.09
C PHE A 153 30.44 -28.39 -31.83
N THR A 154 30.37 -28.75 -33.11
CA THR A 154 31.56 -29.05 -33.91
C THR A 154 31.62 -28.17 -35.14
N GLU A 155 32.81 -27.66 -35.44
CA GLU A 155 33.12 -26.97 -36.69
C GLU A 155 33.98 -27.88 -37.58
N GLY A 156 33.63 -28.02 -38.86
CA GLY A 156 34.35 -28.85 -39.82
C GLY A 156 34.02 -30.36 -39.80
N TRP A 157 33.09 -30.84 -38.97
CA TRP A 157 32.52 -32.20 -39.07
C TRP A 157 31.09 -32.15 -39.62
N GLY A 158 30.91 -32.55 -40.88
CA GLY A 158 29.60 -32.58 -41.54
C GLY A 158 28.65 -33.68 -41.06
N GLY A 159 29.10 -34.60 -40.20
CA GLY A 159 28.32 -35.77 -39.78
C GLY A 159 27.13 -35.47 -38.86
N ILE A 160 27.04 -34.25 -38.31
CA ILE A 160 25.84 -33.77 -37.60
C ILE A 160 24.62 -33.71 -38.55
N LYS A 161 24.87 -33.51 -39.85
CA LYS A 161 23.81 -33.51 -40.88
C LYS A 161 23.26 -34.92 -41.19
N GLU A 162 23.97 -35.99 -40.83
CA GLU A 162 23.63 -37.37 -41.23
C GLU A 162 23.25 -38.32 -40.07
N LYS A 163 23.57 -38.02 -38.80
CA LYS A 163 23.32 -38.92 -37.66
C LYS A 163 22.98 -38.17 -36.37
N SER A 164 22.15 -38.79 -35.56
CA SER A 164 21.68 -38.38 -34.23
C SER A 164 22.76 -37.68 -33.39
N ALA A 165 22.71 -36.34 -33.39
CA ALA A 165 23.55 -35.42 -32.62
C ALA A 165 23.71 -35.84 -31.15
N GLY A 166 22.63 -36.35 -30.54
CA GLY A 166 22.61 -36.82 -29.15
C GLY A 166 23.54 -38.01 -28.81
N GLU A 167 23.89 -38.88 -29.77
CA GLU A 167 24.80 -40.01 -29.50
C GLU A 167 26.27 -39.58 -29.38
N TYR A 168 26.60 -38.41 -29.94
CA TYR A 168 27.95 -37.86 -29.97
C TYR A 168 28.16 -36.78 -28.92
N GLY A 169 27.12 -36.42 -28.16
CA GLY A 169 27.15 -35.36 -27.14
C GLY A 169 27.37 -33.96 -27.71
N VAL A 170 27.08 -33.74 -29.00
CA VAL A 170 27.25 -32.45 -29.69
C VAL A 170 25.94 -32.04 -30.35
N THR A 171 25.67 -30.74 -30.43
CA THR A 171 24.52 -30.14 -31.10
C THR A 171 24.95 -29.34 -32.33
N TYR A 172 24.01 -29.07 -33.22
CA TYR A 172 24.18 -28.10 -34.28
C TYR A 172 24.18 -26.68 -33.68
N PHE A 173 25.09 -25.84 -34.16
CA PHE A 173 25.17 -24.43 -33.82
C PHE A 173 25.26 -23.65 -35.14
N ASP A 174 24.37 -22.70 -35.33
CA ASP A 174 24.23 -21.90 -36.54
C ASP A 174 25.03 -20.60 -36.50
N GLY A 175 25.81 -20.39 -35.44
CA GLY A 175 26.60 -19.16 -35.25
C GLY A 175 25.83 -18.06 -34.53
N MET A 176 24.58 -18.29 -34.12
CA MET A 176 23.71 -17.27 -33.54
C MET A 176 23.50 -17.53 -32.04
N PHE A 177 23.82 -16.54 -31.21
CA PHE A 177 23.43 -16.56 -29.80
C PHE A 177 22.15 -15.77 -29.63
N GLU A 178 21.19 -16.29 -28.87
CA GLU A 178 19.97 -15.55 -28.51
C GLU A 178 19.95 -15.26 -27.02
N TYR A 179 19.41 -14.11 -26.64
CA TYR A 179 19.10 -13.80 -25.26
C TYR A 179 17.80 -13.02 -25.17
N GLY A 180 17.02 -13.32 -24.13
CA GLY A 180 15.68 -12.79 -23.99
C GLY A 180 15.13 -12.97 -22.60
N THR A 181 14.00 -12.33 -22.36
CA THR A 181 13.29 -12.36 -21.08
C THR A 181 11.85 -12.81 -21.27
N GLU A 182 11.25 -13.34 -20.21
CA GLU A 182 9.81 -13.63 -20.18
C GLU A 182 9.06 -12.31 -19.98
N VAL A 183 8.10 -12.03 -20.85
CA VAL A 183 7.35 -10.77 -20.91
C VAL A 183 5.86 -11.07 -20.80
N LEU A 184 5.18 -10.37 -19.89
CA LEU A 184 3.72 -10.37 -19.78
C LEU A 184 3.14 -9.38 -20.79
N ILE A 185 2.13 -9.82 -21.55
CA ILE A 185 1.31 -8.98 -22.42
C ILE A 185 -0.02 -8.67 -21.71
N ALA A 186 -0.46 -7.43 -21.79
CA ALA A 186 -1.79 -7.02 -21.33
C ALA A 186 -2.58 -6.27 -22.41
N GLY A 187 -3.87 -6.57 -22.57
CA GLY A 187 -4.81 -5.81 -23.39
C GLY A 187 -5.40 -4.63 -22.62
N ILE A 188 -5.50 -3.48 -23.28
CA ILE A 188 -6.09 -2.23 -22.76
C ILE A 188 -7.05 -1.63 -23.80
N ASP A 189 -8.02 -0.83 -23.36
CA ASP A 189 -8.79 0.05 -24.25
C ASP A 189 -8.01 1.39 -24.37
N PRO A 190 -7.45 1.73 -25.56
CA PRO A 190 -6.51 2.85 -25.69
C PRO A 190 -7.07 4.21 -25.25
N GLU A 191 -8.32 4.52 -25.59
CA GLU A 191 -8.96 5.79 -25.27
C GLU A 191 -9.16 5.94 -23.76
N THR A 192 -9.74 4.90 -23.13
CA THR A 192 -10.04 4.93 -21.70
C THR A 192 -8.78 4.80 -20.84
N GLU A 193 -7.76 4.06 -21.29
CA GLU A 193 -6.47 3.97 -20.60
C GLU A 193 -5.72 5.31 -20.67
N SER A 194 -5.74 5.99 -21.82
CA SER A 194 -5.21 7.35 -21.96
C SER A 194 -5.91 8.32 -21.00
N ALA A 195 -7.25 8.30 -20.93
CA ALA A 195 -8.01 9.13 -19.99
C ALA A 195 -7.72 8.79 -18.51
N LEU A 196 -7.30 7.55 -18.21
CA LEU A 196 -6.99 7.14 -16.85
C LEU A 196 -5.58 7.57 -16.40
N VAL A 197 -4.55 7.26 -17.20
CA VAL A 197 -3.13 7.35 -16.82
C VAL A 197 -2.25 8.20 -17.76
N GLY A 198 -2.82 8.78 -18.82
CA GLY A 198 -2.10 9.64 -19.77
C GLY A 198 -1.02 8.89 -20.56
N ILE A 199 -1.28 7.63 -20.93
CA ILE A 199 -0.28 6.79 -21.60
C ILE A 199 0.09 7.28 -23.02
N ASP A 200 -0.80 7.97 -23.70
CA ASP A 200 -0.58 8.61 -25.00
C ASP A 200 0.46 9.73 -24.91
N GLU A 201 0.47 10.49 -23.81
CA GLU A 201 1.48 11.52 -23.53
C GLU A 201 2.85 10.92 -23.17
N ALA A 202 2.86 9.66 -22.68
CA ALA A 202 4.06 8.93 -22.28
C ALA A 202 4.77 8.20 -23.43
N ILE A 203 4.25 8.27 -24.66
CA ILE A 203 4.88 7.69 -25.87
C ILE A 203 6.14 8.48 -26.23
N ILE A 204 7.23 7.75 -26.50
CA ILE A 204 8.50 8.34 -26.94
C ILE A 204 8.35 8.76 -28.40
N LYS A 205 8.46 10.07 -28.67
CA LYS A 205 8.23 10.66 -30.00
C LYS A 205 9.41 10.49 -30.99
N ASP A 206 10.32 9.55 -30.72
CA ASP A 206 11.49 9.31 -31.56
C ASP A 206 11.23 8.16 -32.54
N GLY A 207 11.67 8.31 -33.79
CA GLY A 207 11.45 7.34 -34.85
C GLY A 207 9.98 7.14 -35.28
N ASN A 208 9.59 5.89 -35.54
CA ASN A 208 8.25 5.49 -36.03
C ASN A 208 7.24 5.15 -34.90
N SER A 209 7.50 5.56 -33.66
CA SER A 209 6.64 5.23 -32.52
C SER A 209 5.30 6.00 -32.54
N GLN A 210 4.19 5.26 -32.49
CA GLN A 210 2.83 5.78 -32.36
C GLN A 210 2.07 5.08 -31.22
N PHE A 211 1.06 5.77 -30.67
CA PHE A 211 0.11 5.17 -29.72
C PHE A 211 -0.89 4.27 -30.46
N LEU A 212 -1.50 3.31 -29.75
CA LEU A 212 -2.53 2.43 -30.29
C LEU A 212 -3.80 3.22 -30.64
N SER A 213 -4.43 2.86 -31.75
CA SER A 213 -5.67 3.46 -32.25
C SER A 213 -6.72 2.39 -32.58
N ASP A 214 -7.99 2.79 -32.70
CA ASP A 214 -9.09 1.89 -33.09
C ASP A 214 -8.95 1.34 -34.53
N GLU A 215 -8.06 1.93 -35.33
CA GLU A 215 -7.74 1.46 -36.68
C GLU A 215 -6.75 0.27 -36.65
N ASP A 216 -6.03 0.08 -35.54
CA ASP A 216 -5.07 -1.01 -35.35
C ASP A 216 -5.81 -2.31 -35.00
N LYS A 217 -6.23 -3.05 -36.03
CA LYS A 217 -6.99 -4.29 -35.88
C LYS A 217 -6.10 -5.53 -35.89
N VAL A 218 -6.63 -6.59 -35.31
CA VAL A 218 -6.05 -7.93 -35.39
C VAL A 218 -6.14 -8.45 -36.82
N GLU A 219 -5.04 -9.04 -37.30
CA GLU A 219 -5.01 -9.74 -38.58
C GLU A 219 -4.80 -11.24 -38.31
N GLN A 220 -5.70 -12.09 -38.81
CA GLN A 220 -5.48 -13.54 -38.78
C GLN A 220 -4.59 -13.91 -39.98
N VAL A 221 -3.41 -14.46 -39.69
CA VAL A 221 -2.42 -14.89 -40.69
C VAL A 221 -2.29 -16.41 -40.58
N LYS A 222 -3.11 -17.15 -41.33
CA LYS A 222 -3.20 -18.61 -41.28
C LYS A 222 -3.55 -19.12 -39.86
N LEU A 223 -2.59 -19.72 -39.15
CA LEU A 223 -2.71 -20.21 -37.78
C LEU A 223 -2.20 -19.21 -36.72
N ASP A 224 -1.63 -18.08 -37.15
CA ASP A 224 -1.03 -17.06 -36.28
C ASP A 224 -1.93 -15.83 -36.18
N THR A 225 -2.08 -15.29 -34.97
CA THR A 225 -2.85 -14.07 -34.72
C THR A 225 -1.88 -12.90 -34.60
N LYS A 226 -1.93 -11.98 -35.56
CA LYS A 226 -1.08 -10.79 -35.58
C LYS A 226 -1.76 -9.65 -34.82
N ILE A 227 -1.10 -9.17 -33.77
CA ILE A 227 -1.64 -8.19 -32.82
C ILE A 227 -0.79 -6.91 -32.79
N PRO A 228 -1.42 -5.72 -32.72
CA PRO A 228 -0.69 -4.45 -32.54
C PRO A 228 -0.21 -4.31 -31.11
N VAL A 229 1.05 -3.92 -30.91
CA VAL A 229 1.67 -3.85 -29.58
C VAL A 229 2.48 -2.58 -29.39
N ILE A 230 2.37 -1.97 -28.22
CA ILE A 230 3.33 -0.96 -27.72
C ILE A 230 4.17 -1.56 -26.59
N MET A 231 5.43 -1.14 -26.50
CA MET A 231 6.40 -1.71 -25.56
C MET A 231 6.90 -0.67 -24.55
N SER A 232 7.13 -1.09 -23.31
CA SER A 232 7.80 -0.26 -22.30
C SER A 232 9.28 -0.12 -22.61
N ASN A 233 9.85 1.08 -22.47
CA ASN A 233 11.28 1.31 -22.62
C ASN A 233 12.14 0.77 -21.45
N LYS A 234 11.51 0.22 -20.40
CA LYS A 234 12.17 -0.13 -19.15
C LYS A 234 12.15 -1.63 -18.87
N GLU A 235 13.31 -2.20 -18.56
CA GLU A 235 13.47 -3.53 -17.98
C GLU A 235 13.63 -3.43 -16.45
N PHE A 236 13.03 -4.38 -15.74
CA PHE A 236 12.99 -4.40 -14.26
C PHE A 236 13.81 -5.54 -13.66
N VAL A 237 14.21 -6.53 -14.46
CA VAL A 237 15.11 -7.61 -14.04
C VAL A 237 16.56 -7.18 -14.16
N ASP A 238 17.32 -7.43 -13.10
CA ASP A 238 18.76 -7.25 -13.05
C ASP A 238 19.46 -8.58 -13.35
N GLY A 239 19.55 -8.90 -14.65
CA GLY A 239 20.09 -10.16 -15.14
C GLY A 239 21.32 -9.97 -16.03
N LYS A 240 22.22 -10.94 -15.99
CA LYS A 240 23.46 -10.96 -16.77
C LYS A 240 23.70 -12.36 -17.33
N ARG A 241 23.88 -12.45 -18.65
CA ARG A 241 24.31 -13.66 -19.34
C ARG A 241 25.79 -13.55 -19.67
N ARG A 242 26.58 -14.51 -19.22
CA ARG A 242 27.97 -14.71 -19.66
C ARG A 242 28.03 -15.95 -20.52
N THR A 243 28.44 -15.79 -21.76
CA THR A 243 28.67 -16.90 -22.69
C THR A 243 30.17 -17.06 -22.88
N THR A 244 30.71 -18.23 -22.53
CA THR A 244 32.12 -18.57 -22.70
C THR A 244 32.24 -19.67 -23.73
N VAL A 245 33.08 -19.46 -24.76
CA VAL A 245 33.30 -20.44 -25.82
C VAL A 245 34.74 -20.93 -25.75
N GLU A 246 34.92 -22.24 -25.67
CA GLU A 246 36.22 -22.89 -25.55
C GLU A 246 36.40 -23.95 -26.63
N LYS A 247 37.56 -23.99 -27.28
CA LYS A 247 37.92 -25.07 -28.20
C LYS A 247 38.53 -26.21 -27.40
N LEU A 248 37.93 -27.41 -27.46
CA LEU A 248 38.45 -28.58 -26.78
C LEU A 248 39.77 -29.03 -27.41
N ASN A 249 40.69 -29.54 -26.60
CA ASN A 249 41.99 -30.07 -27.04
C ASN A 249 41.87 -31.45 -27.72
N ILE A 250 40.87 -31.60 -28.58
CA ILE A 250 40.60 -32.81 -29.36
C ILE A 250 40.90 -32.45 -30.81
N SER A 251 41.87 -33.15 -31.40
CA SER A 251 42.37 -32.81 -32.73
C SER A 251 41.59 -33.55 -33.83
N PHE A 252 41.03 -32.81 -34.79
CA PHE A 252 40.54 -33.34 -36.07
C PHE A 252 41.72 -33.58 -37.04
N LYS A 253 42.68 -34.41 -36.64
CA LYS A 253 43.78 -34.85 -37.52
C LYS A 253 43.27 -35.96 -38.44
N GLY A 254 43.04 -35.65 -39.72
CA GLY A 254 42.50 -36.59 -40.71
C GLY A 254 40.99 -36.44 -40.88
N ASP A 255 40.26 -37.54 -41.07
CA ASP A 255 38.79 -37.54 -41.19
C ASP A 255 38.13 -37.24 -39.82
N PRO A 256 37.40 -36.12 -39.66
CA PRO A 256 36.71 -35.74 -38.42
C PRO A 256 35.73 -36.82 -37.91
N SER A 257 35.18 -37.63 -38.82
CA SER A 257 34.25 -38.72 -38.48
C SER A 257 34.91 -39.82 -37.65
N SER A 258 36.22 -40.03 -37.78
CA SER A 258 36.97 -40.99 -36.98
C SER A 258 37.16 -40.53 -35.54
N THR A 259 37.32 -39.22 -35.32
CA THR A 259 37.42 -38.60 -34.00
C THR A 259 36.06 -38.64 -33.30
N MET A 260 34.98 -38.33 -34.01
CA MET A 260 33.64 -38.36 -33.43
C MET A 260 33.15 -39.77 -33.09
N LYS A 261 33.52 -40.80 -33.88
CA LYS A 261 33.27 -42.20 -33.49
C LYS A 261 33.89 -42.56 -32.14
N LYS A 262 35.11 -42.08 -31.86
CA LYS A 262 35.75 -42.27 -30.56
C LYS A 262 35.01 -41.54 -29.44
N VAL A 263 34.58 -40.29 -29.70
CA VAL A 263 33.77 -39.52 -28.73
C VAL A 263 32.51 -40.30 -28.35
N LYS A 264 31.79 -40.88 -29.32
CA LYS A 264 30.64 -41.76 -29.07
C LYS A 264 31.01 -43.00 -28.26
N GLU A 265 32.08 -43.72 -28.63
CA GLU A 265 32.55 -44.92 -27.90
C GLU A 265 32.95 -44.64 -26.45
N TYR A 266 33.43 -43.42 -26.15
CA TYR A 266 33.86 -43.01 -24.81
C TYR A 266 32.76 -42.37 -23.96
N GLY A 267 31.50 -42.36 -24.42
CA GLY A 267 30.36 -41.85 -23.65
C GLY A 267 29.86 -40.47 -24.05
N GLY A 268 30.24 -39.96 -25.23
CA GLY A 268 29.66 -38.74 -25.80
C GLY A 268 29.91 -37.50 -24.95
N GLU A 269 28.84 -36.92 -24.43
CA GLU A 269 28.86 -35.69 -23.61
C GLU A 269 29.72 -35.83 -22.35
N ASP A 270 29.57 -36.95 -21.61
CA ASP A 270 30.36 -37.27 -20.41
C ASP A 270 31.88 -37.33 -20.67
N TYR A 271 32.27 -37.62 -21.92
CA TYR A 271 33.66 -37.63 -22.36
C TYR A 271 34.16 -36.21 -22.69
N LEU A 272 33.32 -35.42 -23.37
CA LEU A 272 33.62 -34.04 -23.77
C LEU A 272 33.74 -33.11 -22.57
N GLU A 273 32.90 -33.29 -21.55
CA GLU A 273 32.92 -32.51 -20.32
C GLU A 273 34.30 -32.57 -19.62
N LYS A 274 34.90 -33.76 -19.61
CA LYS A 274 36.20 -34.03 -18.95
C LYS A 274 37.41 -33.55 -19.76
N GLN A 275 37.23 -33.12 -21.01
CA GLN A 275 38.35 -32.68 -21.83
C GLN A 275 38.77 -31.22 -21.51
N PRO A 276 40.08 -30.92 -21.51
CA PRO A 276 40.55 -29.56 -21.35
C PRO A 276 40.28 -28.74 -22.62
N GLY A 277 39.79 -27.51 -22.44
CA GLY A 277 39.56 -26.54 -23.51
C GLY A 277 40.48 -25.32 -23.43
N LYS A 278 40.62 -24.61 -24.54
CA LYS A 278 41.24 -23.28 -24.60
C LYS A 278 40.14 -22.26 -24.93
N ARG A 279 39.98 -21.24 -24.08
CA ARG A 279 39.03 -20.14 -24.33
C ARG A 279 39.32 -19.44 -25.65
N VAL A 280 38.30 -19.39 -26.50
CA VAL A 280 38.30 -18.72 -27.80
C VAL A 280 37.61 -17.37 -27.69
N ASP A 281 36.43 -17.33 -27.06
CA ASP A 281 35.65 -16.11 -26.94
C ASP A 281 34.89 -16.00 -25.61
N GLN A 282 34.46 -14.79 -25.27
CA GLN A 282 33.64 -14.52 -24.08
C GLN A 282 32.76 -13.28 -24.29
N PHE A 283 31.45 -13.47 -24.21
CA PHE A 283 30.45 -12.41 -24.32
C PHE A 283 29.74 -12.18 -22.99
N ILE A 284 29.37 -10.93 -22.74
CA ILE A 284 28.60 -10.54 -21.56
C ILE A 284 27.49 -9.59 -22.00
N HIS A 285 26.24 -10.01 -21.81
CA HIS A 285 25.07 -9.18 -22.09
C HIS A 285 24.22 -9.05 -20.83
N THR A 286 23.66 -7.87 -20.60
CA THR A 286 22.69 -7.63 -19.54
C THR A 286 21.28 -7.65 -20.10
N THR A 287 20.29 -7.93 -19.25
CA THR A 287 18.88 -7.83 -19.62
C THR A 287 18.53 -6.42 -20.11
N GLU A 288 19.04 -5.37 -19.43
CA GLU A 288 18.83 -3.97 -19.85
C GLU A 288 19.43 -3.68 -21.24
N ASP A 289 20.67 -4.10 -21.53
CA ASP A 289 21.29 -3.90 -22.85
C ASP A 289 20.49 -4.59 -23.96
N THR A 290 20.05 -5.82 -23.68
CA THR A 290 19.23 -6.62 -24.61
C THR A 290 17.88 -5.96 -24.88
N HIS A 291 17.22 -5.47 -23.83
CA HIS A 291 15.94 -4.75 -23.93
C HIS A 291 16.09 -3.44 -24.72
N GLN A 292 17.15 -2.67 -24.48
CA GLN A 292 17.40 -1.42 -25.22
C GLN A 292 17.68 -1.68 -26.70
N LYS A 293 18.36 -2.77 -27.06
CA LYS A 293 18.54 -3.16 -28.47
C LYS A 293 17.19 -3.42 -29.16
N ILE A 294 16.27 -4.13 -28.49
CA ILE A 294 14.91 -4.37 -29.00
C ILE A 294 14.16 -3.03 -29.17
N VAL A 295 14.19 -2.17 -28.15
CA VAL A 295 13.56 -0.84 -28.19
C VAL A 295 14.08 0.00 -29.35
N ASN A 296 15.40 0.03 -29.59
CA ASN A 296 16.00 0.78 -30.70
C ASN A 296 15.56 0.21 -32.06
N GLN A 297 15.52 -1.11 -32.22
CA GLN A 297 15.06 -1.74 -33.46
C GLN A 297 13.58 -1.42 -33.77
N ILE A 298 12.74 -1.34 -32.73
CA ILE A 298 11.34 -0.92 -32.85
C ILE A 298 11.26 0.54 -33.29
N SER A 299 11.98 1.44 -32.62
CA SER A 299 11.97 2.88 -32.94
C SER A 299 12.47 3.16 -34.36
N ASP A 300 13.51 2.46 -34.81
CA ASP A 300 14.11 2.60 -36.14
C ASP A 300 13.31 1.89 -37.24
N GLY A 301 12.25 1.15 -36.90
CA GLY A 301 11.44 0.37 -37.84
C GLY A 301 12.19 -0.81 -38.49
N SER A 302 13.33 -1.20 -37.92
CA SER A 302 14.18 -2.30 -38.43
C SER A 302 13.83 -3.65 -37.80
N TYR A 303 12.87 -3.70 -36.89
CA TYR A 303 12.39 -4.93 -36.27
C TYR A 303 11.68 -5.82 -37.29
N LEU A 304 12.26 -6.98 -37.60
CA LEU A 304 11.70 -7.95 -38.53
C LEU A 304 10.73 -8.90 -37.80
N SER A 305 9.43 -8.59 -37.85
CA SER A 305 8.37 -9.47 -37.33
C SER A 305 8.02 -10.58 -38.32
N GLY A 306 8.89 -11.59 -38.43
CA GLY A 306 8.69 -12.72 -39.35
C GLY A 306 8.22 -14.02 -38.70
N SER A 307 8.32 -14.14 -37.38
CA SER A 307 8.11 -15.40 -36.65
C SER A 307 7.05 -15.25 -35.57
N PHE A 308 6.16 -16.24 -35.44
CA PHE A 308 5.20 -16.30 -34.34
C PHE A 308 5.88 -16.56 -33.00
N ASN A 309 5.24 -16.11 -31.92
CA ASN A 309 5.66 -16.36 -30.54
C ASN A 309 4.58 -17.16 -29.82
N TRP A 310 4.99 -18.15 -29.03
CA TRP A 310 4.08 -18.91 -28.19
C TRP A 310 3.85 -18.20 -26.85
N MET A 311 2.59 -18.21 -26.42
CA MET A 311 2.19 -17.73 -25.10
C MET A 311 1.64 -18.90 -24.26
N PRO A 312 2.52 -19.73 -23.66
CA PRO A 312 2.10 -20.94 -22.94
C PRO A 312 1.50 -20.67 -21.56
N PHE A 313 1.94 -19.60 -20.89
CA PHE A 313 1.71 -19.38 -19.46
C PHE A 313 0.68 -18.28 -19.21
N ARG A 314 -0.21 -18.53 -18.26
CA ARG A 314 -1.20 -17.58 -17.76
C ARG A 314 -0.75 -16.94 -16.45
N PRO A 315 -1.17 -15.68 -16.17
CA PRO A 315 -0.92 -15.03 -14.90
C PRO A 315 -1.61 -15.76 -13.75
N SER A 316 -1.02 -15.66 -12.56
CA SER A 316 -1.60 -16.17 -11.32
C SER A 316 -1.20 -15.33 -10.11
N SER A 317 -2.03 -15.39 -9.06
CA SER A 317 -1.82 -14.70 -7.79
C SER A 317 -0.96 -15.48 -6.81
N VAL A 318 -0.43 -14.78 -5.80
CA VAL A 318 0.28 -15.38 -4.67
C VAL A 318 -0.74 -15.71 -3.59
N ASN A 319 -0.69 -16.93 -3.06
CA ASN A 319 -1.54 -17.33 -1.95
C ASN A 319 -0.89 -16.96 -0.61
N TYR A 320 -1.63 -16.22 0.22
CA TYR A 320 -1.17 -15.80 1.55
C TYR A 320 -1.95 -16.49 2.66
N ARG A 321 -1.26 -16.83 3.75
CA ARG A 321 -1.87 -17.32 4.99
C ARG A 321 -1.51 -16.41 6.16
N GLU A 322 -2.49 -16.01 6.97
CA GLU A 322 -2.22 -15.18 8.15
C GLU A 322 -1.36 -15.92 9.19
N VAL A 323 -0.30 -15.27 9.66
CA VAL A 323 0.61 -15.81 10.69
C VAL A 323 0.90 -14.76 11.77
N ARG A 324 1.56 -15.18 12.86
CA ARG A 324 1.95 -14.26 13.93
C ARG A 324 3.26 -13.58 13.58
N SER A 325 3.25 -12.25 13.53
CA SER A 325 4.47 -11.46 13.35
C SER A 325 5.50 -11.74 14.46
N PRO A 326 6.78 -11.92 14.12
CA PRO A 326 7.88 -11.99 15.11
C PRO A 326 8.03 -10.68 15.90
N PHE A 327 7.70 -9.53 15.29
CA PHE A 327 7.83 -8.20 15.88
C PHE A 327 6.51 -7.42 15.79
N ARG A 328 5.52 -7.85 16.58
CA ARG A 328 4.16 -7.28 16.60
C ARG A 328 4.08 -5.77 16.86
N ASP A 329 5.02 -5.22 17.62
CA ASP A 329 5.02 -3.79 17.95
C ASP A 329 5.28 -2.91 16.72
N ARG A 330 6.02 -3.43 15.72
CA ARG A 330 6.33 -2.71 14.48
C ARG A 330 5.46 -3.17 13.32
N TRP A 331 5.27 -4.48 13.19
CA TRP A 331 4.45 -5.07 12.13
C TRP A 331 3.35 -5.93 12.77
N PRO A 332 2.17 -5.37 13.04
CA PRO A 332 1.08 -6.13 13.65
C PRO A 332 0.48 -7.16 12.68
N PHE A 333 0.59 -6.92 11.37
CA PHE A 333 0.09 -7.78 10.31
C PHE A 333 1.24 -8.53 9.65
N ALA A 334 1.13 -9.86 9.64
CA ALA A 334 2.12 -10.75 9.06
C ALA A 334 1.42 -11.93 8.37
N TYR A 335 1.94 -12.28 7.20
CA TYR A 335 1.41 -13.32 6.33
C TYR A 335 2.57 -14.21 5.88
N GLU A 336 2.25 -15.46 5.56
CA GLU A 336 3.18 -16.44 5.00
C GLU A 336 2.74 -16.76 3.58
N VAL A 337 3.68 -16.73 2.64
CA VAL A 337 3.45 -17.12 1.25
C VAL A 337 3.37 -18.64 1.18
N GLU A 338 2.33 -19.18 0.56
CA GLU A 338 2.22 -20.62 0.33
C GLU A 338 3.03 -21.00 -0.92
N PRO A 339 4.11 -21.78 -0.78
CA PRO A 339 4.93 -22.16 -1.92
C PRO A 339 4.17 -23.16 -2.80
N TYR A 340 4.36 -23.03 -4.11
CA TYR A 340 3.81 -23.98 -5.07
C TYR A 340 4.89 -24.97 -5.48
N ILE A 341 4.66 -26.26 -5.18
CA ILE A 341 5.58 -27.33 -5.54
C ILE A 341 5.27 -27.74 -6.98
N VAL A 342 6.25 -27.55 -7.87
CA VAL A 342 6.13 -27.98 -9.26
C VAL A 342 6.24 -29.51 -9.29
N PRO A 343 5.30 -30.25 -9.90
CA PRO A 343 5.38 -31.70 -9.95
C PRO A 343 6.69 -32.17 -10.63
N GLU A 344 7.34 -33.22 -10.09
CA GLU A 344 8.60 -33.78 -10.64
C GLU A 344 8.49 -34.22 -12.12
N GLU A 345 7.28 -34.52 -12.59
CA GLU A 345 6.99 -34.89 -13.99
C GLU A 345 6.84 -33.69 -14.94
N SER A 346 6.85 -32.47 -14.41
CA SER A 346 6.73 -31.22 -15.17
C SER A 346 7.97 -30.97 -16.02
N LEU A 347 7.78 -30.66 -17.31
CA LEU A 347 8.86 -30.26 -18.22
C LEU A 347 9.28 -28.78 -18.06
N LEU A 348 8.66 -28.06 -17.13
CA LEU A 348 8.93 -26.64 -16.95
C LEU A 348 10.32 -26.47 -16.35
N ALA A 349 11.12 -25.57 -16.92
CA ALA A 349 12.43 -25.19 -16.38
C ALA A 349 12.35 -24.40 -15.06
N VAL A 350 11.20 -24.46 -14.37
CA VAL A 350 10.89 -23.70 -13.16
C VAL A 350 10.83 -24.67 -12.00
N ASN A 351 11.92 -24.78 -11.24
CA ASN A 351 11.98 -25.64 -10.05
C ASN A 351 11.41 -24.94 -8.80
N HIS A 352 11.14 -23.64 -8.88
CA HIS A 352 10.68 -22.84 -7.74
C HIS A 352 9.58 -21.86 -8.16
N ALA A 353 8.38 -22.07 -7.64
CA ALA A 353 7.23 -21.21 -7.88
C ALA A 353 6.59 -20.79 -6.54
N TYR A 354 6.28 -19.51 -6.41
CA TYR A 354 5.49 -18.97 -5.28
C TYR A 354 4.05 -18.69 -5.69
N ARG A 355 3.70 -19.11 -6.90
CA ARG A 355 2.39 -18.92 -7.53
C ARG A 355 2.01 -20.23 -8.23
N PRO A 356 0.72 -20.60 -8.24
CA PRO A 356 0.26 -21.73 -9.03
C PRO A 356 0.59 -21.55 -10.50
N ILE A 357 1.21 -22.55 -11.12
CA ILE A 357 1.48 -22.54 -12.55
C ILE A 357 0.17 -22.82 -13.29
N SER A 358 -0.18 -21.97 -14.25
CA SER A 358 -1.38 -22.10 -15.08
C SER A 358 -0.99 -21.97 -16.55
N MET A 359 -1.37 -22.94 -17.38
CA MET A 359 -1.08 -22.95 -18.82
C MET A 359 -2.38 -22.89 -19.61
N PHE A 360 -2.33 -22.36 -20.84
CA PHE A 360 -3.49 -22.35 -21.74
C PHE A 360 -4.00 -23.74 -22.09
N SER A 361 -3.08 -24.70 -22.24
CA SER A 361 -3.39 -26.10 -22.45
C SER A 361 -2.18 -26.95 -22.07
N ASP A 362 -2.41 -28.21 -21.74
CA ASP A 362 -1.31 -29.20 -21.69
C ASP A 362 -0.76 -29.51 -23.09
N ASP A 363 -1.49 -29.16 -24.14
CA ASP A 363 -1.12 -29.37 -25.53
C ASP A 363 -0.55 -28.10 -26.17
N SER A 364 0.71 -28.16 -26.61
CA SER A 364 1.41 -27.01 -27.20
C SER A 364 0.76 -26.47 -28.47
N SER A 365 0.03 -27.32 -29.18
CA SER A 365 -0.69 -26.97 -30.38
C SER A 365 -1.93 -26.09 -30.13
N LYS A 366 -2.39 -26.02 -28.88
CA LYS A 366 -3.51 -25.17 -28.44
C LYS A 366 -3.04 -23.91 -27.73
N TRP A 367 -1.74 -23.63 -27.72
CA TRP A 367 -1.22 -22.39 -27.19
C TRP A 367 -1.43 -21.26 -28.19
N PRO A 368 -1.82 -20.06 -27.73
CA PRO A 368 -1.90 -18.90 -28.60
C PRO A 368 -0.57 -18.64 -29.32
N ARG A 369 -0.66 -18.44 -30.64
CA ARG A 369 0.46 -18.10 -31.52
C ARG A 369 0.31 -16.65 -31.94
N LEU A 370 1.24 -15.80 -31.48
CA LEU A 370 1.15 -14.35 -31.63
C LEU A 370 2.25 -13.84 -32.56
N GLN A 371 1.86 -13.09 -33.59
CA GLN A 371 2.79 -12.27 -34.36
C GLN A 371 2.69 -10.83 -33.87
N LEU A 372 3.81 -10.25 -33.45
CA LEU A 372 3.81 -8.91 -32.83
C LEU A 372 4.00 -7.83 -33.89
N ASP A 373 3.05 -6.91 -34.01
CA ASP A 373 3.15 -5.71 -34.84
C ASP A 373 3.44 -4.50 -33.93
N PHE A 374 4.72 -4.16 -33.77
CA PHE A 374 5.13 -3.08 -32.88
C PHE A 374 4.76 -1.70 -33.44
N LYS A 375 3.89 -0.99 -32.74
CA LYS A 375 3.44 0.37 -33.09
C LYS A 375 4.28 1.46 -32.44
N GLY A 376 4.81 1.23 -31.24
CA GLY A 376 5.60 2.25 -30.56
C GLY A 376 6.11 1.86 -29.18
N VAL A 377 6.84 2.80 -28.57
CA VAL A 377 7.48 2.62 -27.26
C VAL A 377 7.02 3.72 -26.30
N PHE A 378 6.70 3.37 -25.05
CA PHE A 378 6.32 4.32 -23.99
C PHE A 378 7.26 4.28 -22.79
N ASP A 379 7.36 5.37 -22.04
CA ASP A 379 8.08 5.45 -20.77
C ASP A 379 7.10 5.42 -19.58
N PRO A 380 7.08 4.36 -18.76
CA PRO A 380 6.16 4.28 -17.63
C PRO A 380 6.36 5.39 -16.59
N ARG A 381 7.52 6.06 -16.55
CA ARG A 381 7.81 7.13 -15.58
C ARG A 381 7.09 8.45 -15.90
N GLU A 382 6.67 8.64 -17.15
CA GLU A 382 5.98 9.85 -17.61
C GLU A 382 4.44 9.75 -17.48
N LEU A 383 3.92 8.62 -16.99
CA LEU A 383 2.48 8.44 -16.73
C LEU A 383 1.94 9.44 -15.69
N ASP A 384 0.69 9.89 -15.89
CA ASP A 384 -0.06 10.74 -14.96
C ASP A 384 -0.70 9.89 -13.85
N VAL A 385 0.14 9.38 -12.96
CA VAL A 385 -0.27 8.60 -11.78
C VAL A 385 0.27 9.23 -10.50
N SER A 386 -0.40 9.00 -9.38
CA SER A 386 0.07 9.48 -8.07
C SER A 386 1.43 8.85 -7.73
N LYS A 387 2.46 9.68 -7.60
CA LYS A 387 3.82 9.30 -7.21
C LYS A 387 4.08 9.51 -5.70
N ASP A 388 3.04 9.86 -4.93
CA ASP A 388 3.14 10.11 -3.49
C ASP A 388 3.13 8.79 -2.69
N PRO A 389 4.20 8.43 -1.96
CA PRO A 389 4.26 7.18 -1.19
C PRO A 389 3.11 6.97 -0.18
N LEU A 390 2.43 8.04 0.27
CA LEU A 390 1.35 7.95 1.26
C LEU A 390 0.00 7.53 0.66
N THR A 391 -0.18 7.71 -0.66
CA THR A 391 -1.44 7.47 -1.37
C THR A 391 -1.26 6.78 -2.73
N GLU A 392 -0.04 6.40 -3.08
CA GLU A 392 0.30 5.58 -4.24
C GLU A 392 -0.48 4.26 -4.16
N LEU A 393 -1.44 4.10 -5.07
CA LEU A 393 -2.03 2.80 -5.36
C LEU A 393 -1.05 2.00 -6.23
N PRO A 394 -0.95 0.67 -6.04
CA PRO A 394 -0.09 -0.16 -6.85
C PRO A 394 -0.54 -0.09 -8.31
N MET A 395 0.29 0.50 -9.17
CA MET A 395 0.12 0.49 -10.62
C MET A 395 0.93 -0.67 -11.21
N GLU A 396 0.59 -1.89 -10.81
CA GLU A 396 1.38 -3.10 -11.12
C GLU A 396 1.30 -3.55 -12.58
N THR A 397 0.48 -2.85 -13.36
CA THR A 397 0.48 -2.86 -14.83
C THR A 397 1.72 -2.17 -15.42
N TYR A 398 2.34 -1.23 -14.69
CA TYR A 398 3.44 -0.40 -15.20
C TYR A 398 4.71 -0.46 -14.36
N PHE A 399 4.59 -0.80 -13.07
CA PHE A 399 5.70 -0.88 -12.13
C PHE A 399 5.67 -2.19 -11.34
N PRO A 400 6.82 -2.79 -11.00
CA PRO A 400 6.84 -3.99 -10.16
C PRO A 400 6.40 -3.68 -8.72
N SER A 401 5.75 -4.65 -8.06
CA SER A 401 5.47 -4.60 -6.62
C SER A 401 6.74 -4.35 -5.81
N LYS A 402 6.67 -3.42 -4.85
CA LYS A 402 7.77 -3.09 -3.93
C LYS A 402 7.83 -4.09 -2.78
N ALA A 403 9.00 -4.68 -2.53
CA ALA A 403 9.24 -5.47 -1.32
C ALA A 403 10.63 -5.16 -0.73
N LYS A 404 10.70 -4.95 0.58
CA LYS A 404 11.96 -4.70 1.30
C LYS A 404 12.28 -5.90 2.18
N TRP A 405 13.44 -6.50 1.99
CA TRP A 405 13.94 -7.54 2.88
C TRP A 405 14.37 -6.93 4.23
N VAL A 406 13.70 -7.35 5.30
CA VAL A 406 13.81 -6.71 6.63
C VAL A 406 14.30 -7.67 7.71
N LEU A 407 14.00 -8.96 7.62
CA LEU A 407 14.51 -9.99 8.52
C LEU A 407 15.10 -11.13 7.71
N ASP A 408 16.29 -11.60 8.10
CA ASP A 408 16.92 -12.74 7.47
C ASP A 408 16.27 -14.08 7.87
N LYS A 409 16.82 -15.18 7.37
CA LYS A 409 16.39 -16.56 7.66
C LYS A 409 16.46 -16.95 9.15
N HIS A 410 17.19 -16.20 9.96
CA HIS A 410 17.34 -16.40 11.40
C HIS A 410 16.57 -15.35 12.22
N GLU A 411 15.63 -14.64 11.57
CA GLU A 411 14.83 -13.56 12.13
C GLU A 411 15.68 -12.39 12.67
N GLN A 412 16.91 -12.24 12.18
CA GLN A 412 17.77 -11.11 12.52
C GLN A 412 17.45 -9.92 11.61
N PRO A 413 17.38 -8.69 12.16
CA PRO A 413 17.05 -7.51 11.38
C PRO A 413 18.17 -7.17 10.39
N VAL A 414 17.78 -6.97 9.13
CA VAL A 414 18.65 -6.52 8.04
C VAL A 414 18.68 -4.99 8.07
N ASN A 415 19.87 -4.41 8.24
CA ASN A 415 20.04 -2.97 8.34
C ASN A 415 21.22 -2.46 7.48
N PRO A 416 20.97 -1.62 6.46
CA PRO A 416 19.67 -1.12 6.03
C PRO A 416 18.82 -2.21 5.36
N PRO A 417 17.47 -2.14 5.44
CA PRO A 417 16.59 -3.00 4.65
C PRO A 417 16.91 -2.91 3.15
N GLN A 418 16.90 -4.05 2.47
CA GLN A 418 17.30 -4.12 1.06
C GLN A 418 16.09 -4.25 0.15
N LEU A 419 16.03 -3.47 -0.94
CA LEU A 419 14.93 -3.57 -1.90
C LEU A 419 15.11 -4.83 -2.77
N MET A 420 14.06 -5.64 -2.85
CA MET A 420 14.03 -6.81 -3.72
C MET A 420 13.69 -6.43 -5.16
N LYS A 421 14.21 -7.21 -6.11
CA LYS A 421 13.98 -7.08 -7.55
C LYS A 421 13.28 -8.32 -8.11
N PRO A 422 12.47 -8.19 -9.18
CA PRO A 422 11.83 -9.32 -9.83
C PRO A 422 12.85 -10.26 -10.49
N LEU A 423 12.44 -11.52 -10.65
CA LEU A 423 13.20 -12.55 -11.36
C LEU A 423 12.77 -12.62 -12.83
N ASN A 424 13.61 -13.21 -13.69
CA ASN A 424 13.20 -13.62 -15.04
C ASN A 424 12.39 -14.94 -15.00
N ASN A 425 11.38 -14.99 -14.13
CA ASN A 425 10.53 -16.16 -13.89
C ASN A 425 9.07 -15.66 -13.70
N PRO A 426 8.12 -16.07 -14.57
CA PRO A 426 6.70 -15.71 -14.48
C PRO A 426 6.04 -16.05 -13.14
N TYR A 427 6.50 -17.10 -12.44
CA TYR A 427 5.89 -17.61 -11.21
C TYR A 427 6.74 -17.34 -9.95
N GLY A 428 7.67 -16.39 -10.03
CA GLY A 428 8.41 -15.89 -8.87
C GLY A 428 7.52 -15.13 -7.88
N PHE A 429 8.06 -14.86 -6.68
CA PHE A 429 7.36 -14.06 -5.67
C PHE A 429 7.08 -12.64 -6.19
N LEU A 430 8.13 -11.96 -6.68
CA LEU A 430 8.01 -10.69 -7.40
C LEU A 430 8.04 -10.94 -8.91
N THR A 431 6.99 -10.48 -9.59
CA THR A 431 6.87 -10.52 -11.05
C THR A 431 7.17 -9.17 -11.68
N LYS A 432 7.51 -9.18 -12.97
CA LYS A 432 7.58 -7.96 -13.76
C LYS A 432 6.15 -7.43 -14.04
N PRO A 433 5.98 -6.11 -14.21
CA PRO A 433 4.77 -5.60 -14.85
C PRO A 433 4.71 -6.07 -16.31
N PRO A 434 3.53 -6.01 -16.96
CA PRO A 434 3.41 -6.06 -18.41
C PRO A 434 4.42 -5.11 -19.08
N LEU A 435 5.28 -5.65 -19.95
CA LEU A 435 6.19 -4.81 -20.75
C LEU A 435 5.65 -4.54 -22.15
N MET A 436 4.56 -5.23 -22.53
CA MET A 436 3.89 -5.09 -23.81
C MET A 436 2.40 -4.88 -23.56
N LEU A 437 1.83 -3.89 -24.25
CA LEU A 437 0.40 -3.59 -24.20
C LEU A 437 -0.21 -3.70 -25.59
N THR A 438 -1.39 -4.30 -25.69
CA THR A 438 -2.17 -4.43 -26.93
C THR A 438 -3.60 -3.92 -26.71
N THR A 439 -4.45 -3.96 -27.74
CA THR A 439 -5.84 -3.53 -27.64
C THR A 439 -6.71 -4.60 -26.94
N ILE A 440 -7.81 -4.17 -26.32
CA ILE A 440 -8.72 -5.11 -25.64
C ILE A 440 -9.40 -6.06 -26.64
N ASP A 441 -9.64 -5.58 -27.86
CA ASP A 441 -10.16 -6.40 -28.96
C ASP A 441 -9.17 -7.49 -29.36
N ALA A 442 -7.87 -7.18 -29.38
CA ALA A 442 -6.83 -8.17 -29.61
C ALA A 442 -6.74 -9.21 -28.49
N ALA A 443 -6.90 -8.78 -27.24
CA ALA A 443 -6.97 -9.71 -26.12
C ALA A 443 -8.23 -10.60 -26.19
N ALA A 444 -9.38 -10.07 -26.64
CA ALA A 444 -10.62 -10.83 -26.79
C ALA A 444 -10.51 -11.92 -27.86
N GLU A 445 -9.90 -11.61 -29.01
CA GLU A 445 -9.68 -12.58 -30.09
C GLU A 445 -8.78 -13.74 -29.62
N VAL A 446 -7.80 -13.46 -28.77
CA VAL A 446 -6.83 -14.46 -28.28
C VAL A 446 -7.36 -15.27 -27.08
N LEU A 447 -8.04 -14.63 -26.13
CA LEU A 447 -8.48 -15.24 -24.88
C LEU A 447 -9.92 -15.79 -24.92
N GLY A 448 -10.75 -15.34 -25.86
CA GLY A 448 -12.15 -15.73 -26.00
C GLY A 448 -13.14 -14.84 -25.22
N ASP A 449 -14.22 -15.45 -24.71
CA ASP A 449 -15.44 -14.73 -24.29
C ASP A 449 -15.30 -13.79 -23.06
N ALA A 450 -14.33 -14.05 -22.16
CA ALA A 450 -14.15 -13.29 -20.92
C ALA A 450 -12.69 -12.82 -20.70
N PRO A 451 -12.17 -11.95 -21.59
CA PRO A 451 -10.74 -11.61 -21.63
C PRO A 451 -10.32 -10.63 -20.53
N ILE A 452 -11.24 -9.84 -19.97
CA ILE A 452 -10.91 -8.75 -19.06
C ILE A 452 -10.65 -9.32 -17.65
N SER A 453 -9.49 -9.00 -17.09
CA SER A 453 -9.06 -9.40 -15.75
C SER A 453 -9.59 -8.44 -14.67
N ALA A 454 -9.62 -7.14 -14.95
CA ALA A 454 -10.12 -6.12 -14.03
C ALA A 454 -10.53 -4.84 -14.79
N ILE A 455 -11.44 -4.05 -14.21
CA ILE A 455 -11.82 -2.74 -14.75
C ILE A 455 -11.58 -1.68 -13.68
N ARG A 456 -10.80 -0.65 -14.01
CA ARG A 456 -10.54 0.51 -13.14
C ARG A 456 -11.45 1.65 -13.54
N LEU A 457 -12.17 2.22 -12.57
CA LEU A 457 -13.22 3.21 -12.81
C LEU A 457 -12.91 4.56 -12.17
N LYS A 458 -13.19 5.65 -12.90
CA LYS A 458 -13.41 6.99 -12.34
C LYS A 458 -14.91 7.29 -12.40
N VAL A 459 -15.41 7.94 -11.36
CA VAL A 459 -16.85 8.20 -11.14
C VAL A 459 -17.09 9.71 -11.21
N ASN A 460 -18.13 10.11 -11.94
CA ASN A 460 -18.53 11.50 -12.14
C ASN A 460 -18.89 12.17 -10.81
N GLY A 461 -18.45 13.42 -10.61
CA GLY A 461 -18.81 14.21 -9.42
C GLY A 461 -18.01 13.90 -8.15
N VAL A 462 -17.00 13.02 -8.24
CA VAL A 462 -16.10 12.67 -7.13
C VAL A 462 -14.82 13.52 -7.23
N GLU A 463 -14.94 14.81 -6.95
CA GLU A 463 -13.82 15.78 -6.99
C GLU A 463 -13.25 16.14 -5.61
N GLU A 464 -13.95 15.78 -4.54
CA GLU A 464 -13.51 16.00 -3.15
C GLU A 464 -13.87 14.79 -2.28
N LEU A 465 -13.06 14.54 -1.25
CA LEU A 465 -13.35 13.51 -0.24
C LEU A 465 -14.46 13.99 0.71
N THR A 466 -15.72 13.77 0.34
CA THR A 466 -16.91 14.12 1.12
C THR A 466 -17.75 12.88 1.46
N GLU A 467 -18.64 13.00 2.45
CA GLU A 467 -19.62 11.93 2.74
C GLU A 467 -20.54 11.66 1.54
N ASP A 468 -20.88 12.69 0.77
CA ASP A 468 -21.70 12.55 -0.45
C ASP A 468 -20.94 11.77 -1.53
N SER A 469 -19.65 12.05 -1.73
CA SER A 469 -18.78 11.32 -2.65
C SER A 469 -18.62 9.85 -2.25
N GLU A 470 -18.48 9.56 -0.95
CA GLU A 470 -18.38 8.19 -0.43
C GLU A 470 -19.68 7.42 -0.68
N GLN A 471 -20.83 8.05 -0.41
CA GLN A 471 -22.12 7.43 -0.65
C GLN A 471 -22.34 7.16 -2.14
N LEU A 472 -22.01 8.12 -3.01
CA LEU A 472 -22.09 7.95 -4.46
C LEU A 472 -21.23 6.77 -4.93
N LEU A 473 -19.99 6.66 -4.45
CA LEU A 473 -19.12 5.53 -4.81
C LEU A 473 -19.67 4.18 -4.34
N GLN A 474 -20.26 4.13 -3.15
CA GLN A 474 -20.91 2.91 -2.65
C GLN A 474 -22.16 2.54 -3.46
N GLU A 475 -22.96 3.53 -3.86
CA GLU A 475 -24.13 3.34 -4.72
C GLU A 475 -23.72 2.80 -6.10
N VAL A 476 -22.74 3.44 -6.75
CA VAL A 476 -22.19 2.98 -8.05
C VAL A 476 -21.58 1.59 -7.94
N ALA A 477 -20.82 1.32 -6.88
CA ALA A 477 -20.24 0.00 -6.61
C ALA A 477 -21.35 -1.07 -6.51
N GLN A 478 -22.37 -0.83 -5.69
CA GLN A 478 -23.50 -1.75 -5.52
C GLN A 478 -24.29 -1.95 -6.81
N ASP A 479 -24.53 -0.88 -7.58
CA ASP A 479 -25.24 -0.95 -8.85
C ASP A 479 -24.48 -1.82 -9.89
N ILE A 480 -23.15 -1.75 -9.89
CA ILE A 480 -22.30 -2.62 -10.72
C ILE A 480 -22.43 -4.08 -10.26
N GLU A 481 -22.32 -4.36 -8.95
CA GLU A 481 -22.45 -5.72 -8.42
C GLU A 481 -23.82 -6.33 -8.74
N ASP A 482 -24.90 -5.57 -8.53
CA ASP A 482 -26.27 -6.02 -8.75
C ASP A 482 -26.57 -6.25 -10.25
N THR A 483 -25.98 -5.46 -11.14
CA THR A 483 -26.23 -5.53 -12.59
C THR A 483 -25.38 -6.59 -13.29
N THR A 484 -24.11 -6.73 -12.88
CA THR A 484 -23.11 -7.53 -13.61
C THR A 484 -22.77 -8.84 -12.90
N GLY A 485 -23.07 -8.94 -11.60
CA GLY A 485 -22.65 -10.05 -10.74
C GLY A 485 -21.15 -10.07 -10.41
N LEU A 486 -20.40 -9.04 -10.82
CA LEU A 486 -18.98 -8.87 -10.50
C LEU A 486 -18.80 -8.33 -9.08
N ILE A 487 -17.58 -8.36 -8.57
CA ILE A 487 -17.26 -7.75 -7.27
C ILE A 487 -16.61 -6.38 -7.48
N THR A 488 -16.85 -5.48 -6.55
CA THR A 488 -16.30 -4.13 -6.59
C THR A 488 -15.62 -3.76 -5.28
N ASP A 489 -14.50 -3.05 -5.40
CA ASP A 489 -13.82 -2.46 -4.25
C ASP A 489 -13.63 -0.96 -4.46
N VAL A 490 -14.12 -0.17 -3.52
CA VAL A 490 -13.91 1.28 -3.51
C VAL A 490 -12.49 1.57 -3.03
N THR A 491 -11.60 1.90 -3.96
CA THR A 491 -10.20 2.22 -3.68
C THR A 491 -9.99 3.68 -3.29
N LEU A 492 -10.98 4.56 -3.51
CA LEU A 492 -10.88 5.94 -3.08
C LEU A 492 -10.69 6.04 -1.56
N GLY A 493 -9.73 6.87 -1.14
CA GLY A 493 -9.42 7.03 0.27
C GLY A 493 -8.73 5.80 0.87
N SER A 494 -8.11 4.96 0.06
CA SER A 494 -7.20 3.92 0.53
C SER A 494 -5.80 4.47 0.78
N SER A 495 -5.01 3.76 1.58
CA SER A 495 -3.62 4.14 1.88
C SER A 495 -2.76 2.89 2.08
N PRO A 496 -1.47 2.94 1.70
CA PRO A 496 -0.52 1.89 2.01
C PRO A 496 -0.38 1.60 3.51
N GLN A 497 -0.49 0.33 3.84
CA GLN A 497 -0.27 -0.30 5.14
C GLN A 497 0.91 -1.27 5.01
N PRO A 498 2.01 -1.07 5.76
CA PRO A 498 3.13 -2.01 5.74
C PRO A 498 2.71 -3.35 6.37
N ALA A 499 2.90 -4.43 5.63
CA ALA A 499 2.67 -5.79 6.11
C ALA A 499 3.94 -6.64 5.91
N LEU A 500 4.17 -7.59 6.81
CA LEU A 500 5.22 -8.58 6.64
C LEU A 500 4.71 -9.77 5.83
N ALA A 501 5.47 -10.19 4.82
CA ALA A 501 5.31 -11.46 4.15
C ALA A 501 6.53 -12.34 4.45
N HIS A 502 6.30 -13.55 4.95
CA HIS A 502 7.31 -14.59 5.12
C HIS A 502 7.42 -15.38 3.83
N ILE A 503 8.64 -15.51 3.30
CA ILE A 503 8.92 -16.25 2.07
C ILE A 503 9.62 -17.56 2.46
N PRO A 504 8.88 -18.68 2.60
CA PRO A 504 9.47 -19.94 3.00
C PRO A 504 10.39 -20.51 1.91
N GLY A 505 11.31 -21.39 2.32
CA GLY A 505 12.16 -22.11 1.37
C GLY A 505 11.36 -23.14 0.59
N VAL A 506 11.70 -23.32 -0.68
CA VAL A 506 11.11 -24.34 -1.57
C VAL A 506 12.20 -25.38 -1.88
N GLU A 507 11.92 -26.65 -1.58
CA GLU A 507 12.83 -27.79 -1.79
C GLU A 507 14.21 -27.62 -1.11
N GLU A 508 15.31 -27.60 -1.88
CA GLU A 508 16.69 -27.48 -1.40
C GLU A 508 17.12 -26.04 -1.08
N LYS A 509 16.29 -25.04 -1.38
CA LYS A 509 16.60 -23.64 -1.08
C LYS A 509 16.22 -23.26 0.34
N GLU A 510 17.13 -22.55 1.00
CA GLU A 510 16.87 -21.98 2.31
C GLU A 510 15.76 -20.92 2.26
N ASN A 511 15.05 -20.79 3.37
CA ASN A 511 14.09 -19.73 3.62
C ASN A 511 14.74 -18.34 3.45
N LEU A 512 14.10 -17.43 2.72
CA LEU A 512 14.59 -16.06 2.50
C LEU A 512 14.35 -15.15 3.71
N GLY A 513 13.43 -15.49 4.60
CA GLY A 513 13.06 -14.68 5.77
C GLY A 513 11.85 -13.80 5.48
N TRP A 514 11.83 -12.60 6.05
CA TRP A 514 10.66 -11.72 6.02
C TRP A 514 10.90 -10.47 5.18
N VAL A 515 9.88 -10.13 4.40
CA VAL A 515 9.85 -8.94 3.56
C VAL A 515 8.71 -8.03 3.97
N GLU A 516 8.95 -6.73 3.96
CA GLU A 516 7.93 -5.70 4.14
C GLU A 516 7.38 -5.28 2.78
N GLN A 517 6.07 -5.38 2.60
CA GLN A 517 5.35 -4.94 1.41
C GLN A 517 4.27 -3.89 1.77
N PRO A 518 4.04 -2.89 0.90
CA PRO A 518 2.95 -1.94 1.07
C PRO A 518 1.63 -2.56 0.58
N TRP A 519 0.81 -3.03 1.50
CA TRP A 519 -0.54 -3.53 1.20
C TRP A 519 -1.52 -2.35 1.23
N ILE A 520 -2.68 -2.44 0.56
CA ILE A 520 -3.60 -1.31 0.48
C ILE A 520 -4.77 -1.50 1.44
N LYS A 521 -4.89 -0.61 2.42
CA LYS A 521 -6.02 -0.58 3.35
C LYS A 521 -7.15 0.27 2.78
N LEU A 522 -8.24 -0.38 2.37
CA LEU A 522 -9.42 0.26 1.80
C LEU A 522 -10.13 1.17 2.81
N GLY A 523 -10.58 2.35 2.37
CA GLY A 523 -11.35 3.31 3.16
C GLY A 523 -10.61 3.90 4.39
N SER A 524 -9.30 3.77 4.45
CA SER A 524 -8.48 4.23 5.58
C SER A 524 -8.51 5.75 5.75
N SER A 525 -8.34 6.53 4.68
CA SER A 525 -8.36 8.00 4.70
C SER A 525 -9.71 8.55 5.18
N VAL A 526 -10.83 7.92 4.76
CA VAL A 526 -12.18 8.29 5.20
C VAL A 526 -12.36 7.99 6.69
N THR A 527 -11.93 6.81 7.13
CA THR A 527 -11.96 6.42 8.54
C THR A 527 -11.13 7.38 9.39
N ILE A 528 -9.90 7.69 8.95
CA ILE A 528 -9.00 8.65 9.60
C ILE A 528 -9.65 10.03 9.66
N PHE A 529 -10.28 10.49 8.58
CA PHE A 529 -10.96 11.77 8.52
C PHE A 529 -12.12 11.86 9.52
N LYS A 530 -13.05 10.89 9.48
CA LYS A 530 -14.20 10.82 10.40
C LYS A 530 -13.73 10.73 11.85
N GLU A 531 -12.79 9.84 12.16
CA GLU A 531 -12.26 9.68 13.52
C GLU A 531 -11.51 10.92 14.01
N SER A 532 -10.76 11.59 13.13
CA SER A 532 -10.03 12.82 13.45
C SER A 532 -11.00 13.98 13.73
N GLN A 533 -12.01 14.17 12.88
CA GLN A 533 -13.04 15.21 13.05
C GLN A 533 -13.86 15.00 14.33
N ILE A 534 -14.28 13.75 14.59
CA ILE A 534 -14.98 13.37 15.82
C ILE A 534 -14.06 13.58 17.03
N GLY A 535 -12.79 13.15 16.95
CA GLY A 535 -11.80 13.35 18.00
C GLY A 535 -11.60 14.83 18.34
N MET A 536 -11.33 15.66 17.34
CA MET A 536 -11.09 17.10 17.51
C MET A 536 -12.31 17.86 18.05
N SER A 537 -13.51 17.62 17.48
CA SER A 537 -14.74 18.25 17.95
C SER A 537 -15.10 17.79 19.38
N GLY A 538 -14.91 16.51 19.67
CA GLY A 538 -15.04 15.92 20.99
C GLY A 538 -14.10 16.57 22.00
N VAL A 539 -12.85 16.86 21.62
CA VAL A 539 -11.86 17.55 22.47
C VAL A 539 -12.27 18.98 22.79
N ILE A 540 -12.63 19.77 21.78
CA ILE A 540 -13.08 21.15 22.00
C ILE A 540 -14.31 21.17 22.90
N GLY A 541 -15.34 20.38 22.57
CA GLY A 541 -16.59 20.34 23.34
C GLY A 541 -16.36 19.96 24.80
N SER A 542 -15.47 19.01 25.03
CA SER A 542 -15.05 18.57 26.36
C SER A 542 -14.34 19.67 27.15
N VAL A 543 -13.36 20.36 26.56
CA VAL A 543 -12.64 21.45 27.26
C VAL A 543 -13.56 22.63 27.55
N ILE A 544 -14.48 22.95 26.63
CA ILE A 544 -15.55 23.93 26.90
C ILE A 544 -16.40 23.47 28.08
N LEU A 545 -16.79 22.20 28.14
CA LEU A 545 -17.59 21.66 29.24
C LEU A 545 -16.84 21.75 30.59
N VAL A 546 -15.53 21.42 30.61
CA VAL A 546 -14.67 21.61 31.80
C VAL A 546 -14.64 23.09 32.21
N ALA A 547 -14.43 23.99 31.27
CA ALA A 547 -14.39 25.42 31.50
C ALA A 547 -15.72 25.93 32.11
N VAL A 548 -16.85 25.52 31.54
CA VAL A 548 -18.18 25.84 32.05
C VAL A 548 -18.31 25.36 33.49
N VAL A 549 -18.02 24.09 33.76
CA VAL A 549 -18.14 23.50 35.10
C VAL A 549 -17.22 24.20 36.10
N TYR A 550 -15.99 24.53 35.71
CA TYR A 550 -15.08 25.32 36.52
C TYR A 550 -15.67 26.68 36.87
N VAL A 551 -16.14 27.42 35.87
CA VAL A 551 -16.72 28.76 36.06
C VAL A 551 -17.95 28.72 36.97
N PHE A 552 -18.84 27.75 36.77
CA PHE A 552 -19.99 27.52 37.64
C PHE A 552 -19.54 27.22 39.08
N SER A 553 -18.58 26.31 39.26
CA SER A 553 -18.06 25.92 40.56
C SER A 553 -17.41 27.10 41.27
N SER A 554 -16.56 27.85 40.58
CA SER A 554 -15.83 29.00 41.13
C SER A 554 -16.79 30.13 41.52
N ASN A 555 -17.80 30.43 40.71
CA ASN A 555 -18.81 31.44 41.03
C ASN A 555 -19.66 31.05 42.26
N ILE A 556 -20.01 29.77 42.41
CA ILE A 556 -20.70 29.25 43.60
C ILE A 556 -19.81 29.39 44.84
N ILE A 557 -18.53 29.00 44.73
CA ILE A 557 -17.56 29.11 45.84
C ILE A 557 -17.38 30.57 46.26
N MET A 558 -17.26 31.50 45.29
CA MET A 558 -17.12 32.92 45.58
C MET A 558 -18.36 33.51 46.27
N MET A 559 -19.55 33.01 45.95
CA MET A 559 -20.76 33.36 46.67
C MET A 559 -20.72 32.88 48.13
N TYR A 560 -20.36 31.61 48.38
CA TYR A 560 -20.32 31.04 49.74
C TYR A 560 -19.23 31.70 50.59
N ALA A 561 -18.08 31.98 49.98
CA ALA A 561 -16.99 32.74 50.55
C ALA A 561 -17.41 34.10 51.13
N ARG A 562 -18.40 34.75 50.52
CA ARG A 562 -18.88 36.11 50.87
C ARG A 562 -20.26 36.12 51.53
N LYS A 563 -20.80 34.95 51.89
CA LYS A 563 -22.14 34.80 52.46
C LYS A 563 -22.38 35.70 53.68
N LYS A 564 -21.38 35.86 54.56
CA LYS A 564 -21.45 36.77 55.72
C LYS A 564 -21.50 38.25 55.31
N GLU A 565 -20.77 38.64 54.26
CA GLU A 565 -20.81 40.02 53.74
C GLU A 565 -22.19 40.33 53.15
N PHE A 566 -22.77 39.39 52.41
CA PHE A 566 -24.13 39.53 51.87
C PHE A 566 -25.19 39.60 52.97
N ALA A 567 -25.06 38.80 54.03
CA ALA A 567 -25.93 38.90 55.19
C ALA A 567 -25.88 40.29 55.84
N VAL A 568 -24.67 40.88 56.00
CA VAL A 568 -24.53 42.25 56.52
C VAL A 568 -25.20 43.27 55.59
N LEU A 569 -25.00 43.17 54.28
CA LEU A 569 -25.63 44.09 53.32
C LEU A 569 -27.16 44.00 53.35
N LEU A 570 -27.72 42.78 53.42
CA LEU A 570 -29.15 42.57 53.58
C LEU A 570 -29.67 43.18 54.89
N SER A 571 -28.93 43.03 56.00
CA SER A 571 -29.29 43.65 57.29
C SER A 571 -29.22 45.17 57.28
N VAL A 572 -28.36 45.76 56.46
CA VAL A 572 -28.25 47.23 56.27
C VAL A 572 -29.36 47.76 55.33
N GLY A 573 -30.14 46.89 54.69
CA GLY A 573 -31.30 47.26 53.86
C GLY A 573 -31.11 47.11 52.36
N TRP A 574 -30.04 46.45 51.89
CA TRP A 574 -29.91 46.11 50.47
C TRP A 574 -30.99 45.10 50.05
N ARG A 575 -31.55 45.28 48.85
CA ARG A 575 -32.52 44.32 48.29
C ARG A 575 -31.81 43.09 47.69
N PRO A 576 -32.37 41.87 47.76
CA PRO A 576 -31.77 40.67 47.15
C PRO A 576 -31.42 40.83 45.66
N ASN A 577 -32.25 41.54 44.89
CA ASN A 577 -31.99 41.84 43.47
C ASN A 577 -30.74 42.70 43.26
N GLN A 578 -30.38 43.58 44.20
CA GLN A 578 -29.15 44.37 44.11
C GLN A 578 -27.92 43.48 44.30
N LEU A 579 -28.01 42.44 45.14
CA LEU A 579 -26.94 41.47 45.32
C LEU A 579 -26.80 40.54 44.12
N THR A 580 -27.92 40.07 43.55
CA THR A 580 -27.91 39.33 42.28
C THR A 580 -27.27 40.18 41.17
N LYS A 581 -27.69 41.46 41.02
CA LYS A 581 -27.10 42.39 40.05
C LYS A 581 -25.60 42.61 40.27
N LEU A 582 -25.16 42.65 41.53
CA LEU A 582 -23.75 42.78 41.88
C LEU A 582 -22.93 41.58 41.40
N LEU A 583 -23.42 40.36 41.62
CA LEU A 583 -22.77 39.14 41.12
C LEU A 583 -22.70 39.10 39.59
N PHE A 584 -23.77 39.47 38.91
CA PHE A 584 -23.78 39.54 37.43
C PHE A 584 -22.78 40.56 36.88
N ILE A 585 -22.66 41.74 37.50
CA ILE A 585 -21.66 42.74 37.11
C ILE A 585 -20.24 42.22 37.35
N GLU A 586 -20.00 41.54 38.46
CA GLU A 586 -18.70 40.95 38.79
C GLU A 586 -18.31 39.87 37.77
N ALA A 587 -19.24 38.97 37.44
CA ALA A 587 -19.02 37.95 36.43
C ALA A 587 -18.85 38.52 35.02
N ALA A 588 -19.59 39.58 34.66
CA ALA A 588 -19.40 40.26 33.38
C ALA A 588 -18.01 40.91 33.26
N LEU A 589 -17.47 41.48 34.34
CA LEU A 589 -16.11 42.03 34.35
C LEU A 589 -15.04 40.96 34.19
N ILE A 590 -15.19 39.83 34.89
CA ILE A 590 -14.28 38.69 34.77
C ILE A 590 -14.39 38.08 33.36
N GLY A 591 -15.61 37.89 32.86
CA GLY A 591 -15.88 37.39 31.51
C GLY A 591 -15.29 38.30 30.43
N LEU A 592 -15.42 39.63 30.57
CA LEU A 592 -14.79 40.60 29.67
C LEU A 592 -13.27 40.45 29.66
N PHE A 593 -12.65 40.32 30.83
CA PHE A 593 -11.21 40.11 30.96
C PHE A 593 -10.76 38.82 30.25
N VAL A 594 -11.47 37.70 30.47
CA VAL A 594 -11.24 36.42 29.78
C VAL A 594 -11.38 36.58 28.27
N SER A 595 -12.39 37.33 27.82
CA SER A 595 -12.65 37.50 26.38
C SER A 595 -11.58 38.35 25.69
N LEU A 596 -11.07 39.39 26.36
CA LEU A 596 -9.97 40.20 25.86
C LEU A 596 -8.67 39.38 25.70
N ILE A 597 -8.37 38.50 26.66
CA ILE A 597 -7.21 37.60 26.56
C ILE A 597 -7.41 36.60 25.43
N SER A 598 -8.61 36.03 25.31
CA SER A 598 -8.94 35.06 24.27
C SER A 598 -8.82 35.68 22.88
N TRP A 599 -9.32 36.90 22.68
CA TRP A 599 -9.13 37.66 21.44
C TRP A 599 -7.68 38.05 21.17
N LEU A 600 -6.90 38.36 22.19
CA LEU A 600 -5.47 38.64 22.02
C LEU A 600 -4.72 37.40 21.51
N ILE A 601 -4.97 36.24 22.09
CA ILE A 601 -4.34 34.98 21.69
C ILE A 601 -4.80 34.58 20.29
N LEU A 602 -6.12 34.50 20.07
CA LEU A 602 -6.69 34.09 18.78
C LEU A 602 -6.38 35.07 17.66
N GLY A 603 -6.39 36.37 17.94
CA GLY A 603 -6.01 37.41 16.99
C GLY A 603 -4.53 37.35 16.63
N SER A 604 -3.65 37.01 17.58
CA SER A 604 -2.23 36.78 17.29
C SER A 604 -2.05 35.56 16.37
N ILE A 605 -2.73 34.45 16.64
CA ILE A 605 -2.69 33.25 15.79
C ILE A 605 -3.21 33.60 14.38
N TYR A 606 -4.32 34.32 14.27
CA TYR A 606 -4.89 34.74 12.98
C TYR A 606 -3.94 35.59 12.14
N VAL A 607 -3.16 36.49 12.76
CA VAL A 607 -2.20 37.33 12.03
C VAL A 607 -0.93 36.57 11.68
N MET A 608 -0.52 35.61 12.51
CA MET A 608 0.74 34.88 12.36
C MET A 608 0.59 33.63 11.48
N SER A 609 -0.62 33.11 11.29
CA SER A 609 -0.89 31.90 10.50
C SER A 609 -1.75 32.24 9.29
N ASP A 610 -1.46 31.66 8.12
CA ASP A 610 -2.20 31.89 6.86
C ASP A 610 -3.53 31.11 6.81
N ILE A 611 -4.23 31.04 7.95
CA ILE A 611 -5.42 30.22 8.13
C ILE A 611 -6.64 31.05 7.69
N GLN A 612 -7.39 30.54 6.71
CA GLN A 612 -8.66 31.11 6.24
C GLN A 612 -9.79 30.99 7.29
N THR A 613 -9.70 31.70 8.42
CA THR A 613 -10.78 31.75 9.41
C THR A 613 -11.60 33.03 9.29
N SER A 614 -12.92 32.91 9.41
CA SER A 614 -13.81 34.07 9.41
C SER A 614 -13.61 34.92 10.68
N ALA A 615 -13.37 36.22 10.51
CA ALA A 615 -13.28 37.18 11.61
C ALA A 615 -14.52 37.18 12.54
N LEU A 616 -15.70 36.85 11.99
CA LEU A 616 -16.94 36.72 12.77
C LEU A 616 -16.85 35.55 13.76
N ARG A 617 -16.22 34.43 13.38
CA ARG A 617 -16.05 33.26 14.25
C ARG A 617 -15.13 33.58 15.43
N LEU A 618 -14.02 34.28 15.18
CA LEU A 618 -13.09 34.75 16.24
C LEU A 618 -13.79 35.69 17.23
N PHE A 619 -14.62 36.59 16.71
CA PHE A 619 -15.43 37.48 17.54
C PHE A 619 -16.43 36.71 18.42
N LEU A 620 -17.13 35.72 17.85
CA LEU A 620 -18.09 34.87 18.58
C LEU A 620 -17.43 34.07 19.71
N ILE A 621 -16.21 33.54 19.52
CA ILE A 621 -15.50 32.78 20.56
C ILE A 621 -15.25 33.65 21.81
N GLY A 622 -14.86 34.92 21.62
CA GLY A 622 -14.71 35.85 22.73
C GLY A 622 -16.05 36.14 23.44
N ILE A 623 -17.14 36.37 22.69
CA ILE A 623 -18.47 36.57 23.28
C ILE A 623 -18.92 35.37 24.11
N LEU A 624 -18.56 34.17 23.66
CA LEU A 624 -18.89 32.92 24.35
C LEU A 624 -18.27 32.89 25.76
N GLY A 625 -17.06 33.44 25.93
CA GLY A 625 -16.42 33.62 27.25
C GLY A 625 -17.23 34.48 28.22
N ILE A 626 -17.72 35.65 27.77
CA ILE A 626 -18.63 36.50 28.57
C ILE A 626 -19.90 35.72 28.93
N THR A 627 -20.46 35.02 27.95
CA THR A 627 -21.71 34.28 28.06
C THR A 627 -21.58 33.16 29.11
N ILE A 628 -20.49 32.39 29.11
CA ILE A 628 -20.22 31.33 30.09
C ILE A 628 -20.18 31.90 31.53
N TYR A 629 -19.48 33.02 31.75
CA TYR A 629 -19.38 33.62 33.08
C TYR A 629 -20.70 34.20 33.58
N VAL A 630 -21.46 34.84 32.69
CA VAL A 630 -22.78 35.39 33.00
C VAL A 630 -23.76 34.26 33.31
N LEU A 631 -23.83 33.21 32.47
CA LEU A 631 -24.67 32.04 32.71
C LEU A 631 -24.25 31.27 33.97
N GLY A 632 -22.95 31.15 34.23
CA GLY A 632 -22.39 30.54 35.43
C GLY A 632 -22.81 31.22 36.74
N THR A 633 -23.21 32.49 36.65
CA THR A 633 -23.68 33.29 37.79
C THR A 633 -25.18 33.11 38.06
N PHE A 634 -25.92 32.46 37.16
CA PHE A 634 -27.35 32.24 37.31
C PHE A 634 -27.69 31.49 38.60
N ILE A 635 -27.03 30.35 38.85
CA ILE A 635 -27.25 29.51 40.05
C ILE A 635 -26.91 30.28 41.34
N PRO A 636 -25.72 30.88 41.50
CA PRO A 636 -25.40 31.76 42.63
C PRO A 636 -26.39 32.92 42.80
N GLY A 637 -26.82 33.54 41.70
CA GLY A 637 -27.75 34.66 41.69
C GLY A 637 -29.11 34.33 42.30
N VAL A 638 -29.60 33.10 42.05
CA VAL A 638 -30.83 32.55 42.66
C VAL A 638 -30.57 32.16 44.13
N LEU A 639 -29.43 31.53 44.44
CA LEU A 639 -29.07 31.11 45.79
C LEU A 639 -28.94 32.28 46.77
N VAL A 640 -28.41 33.42 46.33
CA VAL A 640 -28.29 34.64 47.16
C VAL A 640 -29.64 35.13 47.67
N ARG A 641 -30.72 34.96 46.89
CA ARG A 641 -32.06 35.36 47.31
C ARG A 641 -32.59 34.55 48.49
N LYS A 642 -32.02 33.38 48.75
CA LYS A 642 -32.39 32.48 49.85
C LYS A 642 -31.56 32.71 51.13
N ILE A 643 -30.68 33.70 51.16
CA ILE A 643 -29.85 33.98 52.34
C ILE A 643 -30.68 34.70 53.40
N SER A 644 -30.87 34.04 54.55
CA SER A 644 -31.45 34.60 55.77
C SER A 644 -30.35 35.33 56.58
N PRO A 645 -30.45 36.67 56.77
CA PRO A 645 -29.42 37.44 57.45
C PRO A 645 -29.22 37.01 58.91
N TYR A 646 -30.31 36.73 59.62
CA TYR A 646 -30.27 36.37 61.04
C TYR A 646 -29.61 35.00 61.29
N GLU A 647 -29.79 34.01 60.40
CA GLU A 647 -29.17 32.68 60.56
C GLU A 647 -27.68 32.72 60.26
N THR A 648 -27.28 33.53 59.27
CA THR A 648 -25.88 33.62 58.82
C THR A 648 -25.02 34.42 59.81
N MET A 649 -25.63 35.31 60.61
CA MET A 649 -24.95 36.11 61.63
C MET A 649 -24.72 35.38 62.95
N LYS A 650 -25.45 34.29 63.24
CA LYS A 650 -25.13 33.43 64.39
C LYS A 650 -23.81 32.71 64.16
N ALA A 651 -22.91 32.75 65.15
CA ALA A 651 -21.63 32.03 65.09
C ALA A 651 -21.86 30.52 65.25
N GLY A 652 -21.26 29.73 64.35
CA GLY A 652 -21.32 28.26 64.34
C GLY A 652 -22.30 27.68 63.32
N GLU A 653 -21.96 26.53 62.71
CA GLU A 653 -22.90 25.75 61.91
C GLU A 653 -24.01 25.21 62.83
N VAL A 654 -25.15 25.90 62.91
CA VAL A 654 -26.34 25.35 63.57
C VAL A 654 -27.03 24.36 62.62
N THR A 655 -26.37 23.24 62.32
CA THR A 655 -27.07 22.09 61.73
C THR A 655 -27.66 21.26 62.88
N ASN A 656 -28.96 21.47 63.15
CA ASN A 656 -29.69 20.79 64.23
C ASN A 656 -29.90 19.27 64.02
N ARG A 657 -29.33 18.67 62.97
CA ARG A 657 -29.45 17.22 62.66
C ARG A 657 -28.12 16.66 62.16
N GLY A 658 -27.26 16.24 63.09
CA GLY A 658 -26.11 15.38 62.76
C GLY A 658 -26.45 13.91 63.04
N SER A 659 -26.54 13.07 62.02
CA SER A 659 -26.67 11.62 62.22
C SER A 659 -25.33 11.02 62.70
N ARG A 660 -25.37 10.21 63.77
CA ARG A 660 -24.21 9.44 64.25
C ARG A 660 -24.15 8.09 63.51
N LEU A 661 -23.87 8.10 62.22
CA LEU A 661 -23.86 6.87 61.41
C LEU A 661 -22.72 5.91 61.80
N PHE A 662 -21.54 6.41 62.19
CA PHE A 662 -20.38 5.56 62.54
C PHE A 662 -19.56 6.14 63.71
N LYS A 663 -18.89 5.28 64.49
CA LYS A 663 -17.90 5.66 65.51
C LYS A 663 -16.61 6.18 64.84
N THR A 664 -16.19 7.39 65.19
CA THR A 664 -14.97 8.02 64.68
C THR A 664 -13.76 7.64 65.54
N THR A 665 -13.03 6.60 65.13
CA THR A 665 -11.82 6.12 65.83
C THR A 665 -10.52 6.39 65.07
N THR A 666 -10.59 6.60 63.75
CA THR A 666 -9.42 6.83 62.88
C THR A 666 -9.59 8.08 62.01
N ILE A 667 -8.47 8.66 61.57
CA ILE A 667 -8.44 9.86 60.69
C ILE A 667 -9.22 9.58 59.39
N PHE A 668 -9.06 8.39 58.82
CA PHE A 668 -9.79 7.96 57.63
C PHE A 668 -11.31 7.95 57.85
N ARG A 669 -11.79 7.33 58.94
CA ARG A 669 -13.23 7.31 59.27
C ARG A 669 -13.78 8.71 59.56
N MET A 670 -12.97 9.59 60.13
CA MET A 670 -13.34 10.99 60.36
C MET A 670 -13.51 11.75 59.05
N SER A 671 -12.58 11.58 58.11
CA SER A 671 -12.65 12.15 56.75
C SER A 671 -13.85 11.61 55.96
N LEU A 672 -14.07 10.28 55.98
CA LEU A 672 -15.21 9.65 55.31
C LEU A 672 -16.56 10.12 55.88
N LYS A 673 -16.66 10.25 57.22
CA LYS A 673 -17.85 10.81 57.87
C LYS A 673 -18.07 12.26 57.47
N ASN A 674 -17.01 13.05 57.36
CA ASN A 674 -17.09 14.45 56.94
C ASN A 674 -17.60 14.60 55.50
N LEU A 675 -17.30 13.64 54.63
CA LEU A 675 -17.78 13.59 53.26
C LEU A 675 -19.28 13.21 53.21
N LEU A 676 -19.68 12.15 53.90
CA LEU A 676 -21.07 11.65 53.89
C LEU A 676 -22.05 12.54 54.67
N SER A 677 -21.62 13.08 55.81
CA SER A 677 -22.50 13.91 56.66
C SER A 677 -22.78 15.30 56.08
N LYS A 678 -21.87 15.84 55.27
CA LYS A 678 -22.01 17.14 54.60
C LYS A 678 -22.29 16.96 53.10
N TRP A 679 -23.18 16.02 52.76
CA TRP A 679 -23.43 15.56 51.39
C TRP A 679 -23.72 16.68 50.38
N LYS A 680 -24.47 17.73 50.75
CA LYS A 680 -24.74 18.87 49.85
C LYS A 680 -23.47 19.59 49.36
N ARG A 681 -22.43 19.65 50.20
CA ARG A 681 -21.15 20.29 49.87
C ARG A 681 -20.20 19.30 49.18
N SER A 682 -20.19 18.06 49.63
CA SER A 682 -19.37 17.00 49.03
C SER A 682 -19.83 16.60 47.64
N ILE A 683 -21.14 16.62 47.33
CA ILE A 683 -21.64 16.41 45.96
C ILE A 683 -21.08 17.45 45.00
N LEU A 684 -21.14 18.74 45.38
CA LEU A 684 -20.58 19.80 44.55
C LEU A 684 -19.09 19.54 44.31
N SER A 685 -18.35 19.17 45.35
CA SER A 685 -16.92 18.84 45.21
C SER A 685 -16.65 17.67 44.28
N ILE A 686 -17.45 16.61 44.39
CA ILE A 686 -17.25 15.38 43.63
C ILE A 686 -17.62 15.62 42.17
N ILE A 687 -18.75 16.30 41.87
CA ILE A 687 -19.16 16.60 40.49
C ILE A 687 -18.14 17.51 39.79
N SER A 688 -17.66 18.54 40.47
CA SER A 688 -16.69 19.49 39.90
C SER A 688 -15.33 18.86 39.60
N ILE A 689 -14.96 17.75 40.27
CA ILE A 689 -13.74 16.99 39.99
C ILE A 689 -14.02 15.86 38.98
N ALA A 690 -15.19 15.22 39.07
CA ALA A 690 -15.58 14.08 38.26
C ALA A 690 -15.60 14.43 36.76
N LEU A 691 -16.08 15.62 36.41
CA LEU A 691 -16.22 16.05 35.02
C LEU A 691 -14.89 16.28 34.29
N PRO A 692 -13.92 17.04 34.84
CA PRO A 692 -12.58 17.09 34.26
C PRO A 692 -11.93 15.71 34.15
N THR A 693 -12.17 14.83 35.13
CA THR A 693 -11.55 13.49 35.13
C THR A 693 -12.23 12.53 34.17
N SER A 694 -13.56 12.61 33.98
CA SER A 694 -14.26 11.81 32.96
C SER A 694 -13.75 12.14 31.57
N LEU A 695 -13.49 13.42 31.32
CA LEU A 695 -12.96 13.89 30.05
C LEU A 695 -11.51 13.48 29.83
N LEU A 696 -10.69 13.50 30.89
CA LEU A 696 -9.36 12.91 30.82
C LEU A 696 -9.41 11.42 30.46
N ILE A 697 -10.30 10.65 31.11
CA ILE A 697 -10.48 9.22 30.85
C ILE A 697 -10.92 9.00 29.40
N PHE A 698 -11.86 9.83 28.92
CA PHE A 698 -12.32 9.83 27.55
C PHE A 698 -11.20 10.15 26.54
N PHE A 699 -10.34 11.13 26.82
CA PHE A 699 -9.18 11.43 25.95
C PHE A 699 -8.14 10.33 25.92
N LEU A 700 -7.89 9.72 27.07
CA LEU A 700 -7.00 8.59 27.18
C LEU A 700 -7.51 7.42 26.34
N PHE A 701 -8.83 7.19 26.33
CA PHE A 701 -9.48 6.22 25.44
C PHE A 701 -9.35 6.59 23.97
N ILE A 702 -9.71 7.81 23.58
CA ILE A 702 -9.56 8.28 22.19
C ILE A 702 -8.11 8.10 21.73
N THR A 703 -7.13 8.48 22.54
CA THR A 703 -5.72 8.36 22.17
C THR A 703 -5.30 6.91 21.94
N LEU A 704 -5.84 5.96 22.70
CA LEU A 704 -5.59 4.54 22.48
C LEU A 704 -6.33 4.00 21.25
N GLN A 705 -7.59 4.41 21.07
CA GLN A 705 -8.40 3.99 19.93
C GLN A 705 -7.78 4.49 18.62
N LEU A 706 -7.43 5.77 18.55
CA LEU A 706 -6.74 6.39 17.43
C LEU A 706 -5.38 5.75 17.19
N ARG A 707 -4.70 5.25 18.23
CA ARG A 707 -3.47 4.47 18.02
C ARG A 707 -3.72 3.18 17.25
N GLY A 708 -4.83 2.50 17.53
CA GLY A 708 -5.22 1.27 16.87
C GLY A 708 -5.68 1.45 15.42
N THR A 709 -6.12 2.65 15.05
CA THR A 709 -6.65 2.95 13.70
C THR A 709 -5.68 3.76 12.85
N MET A 710 -5.15 4.87 13.38
CA MET A 710 -4.29 5.77 12.62
C MET A 710 -2.89 5.17 12.35
N PHE A 711 -2.28 4.41 13.26
CA PHE A 711 -0.94 3.84 13.04
C PHE A 711 -0.95 2.58 12.17
N THR A 712 -2.08 2.26 11.54
CA THR A 712 -2.16 1.13 10.59
C THR A 712 -1.59 1.50 9.23
N THR A 713 -1.75 2.76 8.80
CA THR A 713 -1.32 3.25 7.49
C THR A 713 -0.28 4.36 7.65
N TRP A 714 0.54 4.58 6.63
CA TRP A 714 1.50 5.69 6.66
C TRP A 714 0.81 7.05 6.72
N LEU A 715 -0.32 7.21 6.03
CA LEU A 715 -1.13 8.42 6.09
C LEU A 715 -1.69 8.66 7.49
N GLY A 716 -2.21 7.61 8.13
CA GLY A 716 -2.73 7.72 9.49
C GLY A 716 -1.64 8.01 10.50
N GLU A 717 -0.43 7.44 10.39
CA GLU A 717 0.70 7.77 11.27
C GLU A 717 1.06 9.26 11.19
N TYR A 718 1.11 9.81 9.97
CA TYR A 718 1.31 11.24 9.74
C TYR A 718 0.22 12.09 10.42
N VAL A 719 -1.06 11.78 10.18
CA VAL A 719 -2.19 12.49 10.79
C VAL A 719 -2.19 12.35 12.31
N ALA A 720 -1.82 11.19 12.85
CA ALA A 720 -1.76 10.93 14.29
C ALA A 720 -0.69 11.79 14.98
N MET A 721 0.44 12.02 14.33
CA MET A 721 1.49 12.89 14.84
C MET A 721 1.01 14.35 14.95
N GLU A 722 0.21 14.81 13.98
CA GLU A 722 -0.38 16.14 13.98
C GLU A 722 -1.45 16.29 15.09
N VAL A 723 -2.40 15.36 15.17
CA VAL A 723 -3.53 15.40 16.13
C VAL A 723 -3.08 15.10 17.57
N GLY A 724 -2.06 14.25 17.73
CA GLY A 724 -1.61 13.76 19.04
C GLY A 724 -1.17 14.89 19.98
N THR A 725 -0.49 15.92 19.47
CA THR A 725 -0.02 17.07 20.27
C THR A 725 -1.18 17.78 20.98
N MET A 726 -2.31 17.96 20.28
CA MET A 726 -3.49 18.63 20.82
C MET A 726 -4.12 17.86 21.97
N HIS A 727 -4.20 16.54 21.88
CA HIS A 727 -4.77 15.70 22.94
C HIS A 727 -3.95 15.80 24.23
N TYR A 728 -2.62 15.84 24.13
CA TYR A 728 -1.75 16.02 25.30
C TYR A 728 -1.92 17.39 25.94
N ILE A 729 -2.02 18.46 25.14
CA ILE A 729 -2.29 19.82 25.64
C ILE A 729 -3.66 19.88 26.33
N ALA A 730 -4.70 19.34 25.70
CA ALA A 730 -6.06 19.28 26.25
C ALA A 730 -6.09 18.55 27.60
N MET A 731 -5.41 17.41 27.70
CA MET A 731 -5.28 16.64 28.93
C MET A 731 -4.54 17.44 30.01
N GLY A 732 -3.46 18.14 29.66
CA GLY A 732 -2.74 19.01 30.58
C GLY A 732 -3.61 20.14 31.14
N VAL A 733 -4.39 20.81 30.28
CA VAL A 733 -5.35 21.85 30.68
C VAL A 733 -6.44 21.29 31.59
N ALA A 734 -7.01 20.13 31.27
CA ALA A 734 -8.03 19.48 32.09
C ALA A 734 -7.51 19.11 33.48
N ILE A 735 -6.29 18.57 33.59
CA ILE A 735 -5.63 18.27 34.87
C ILE A 735 -5.42 19.56 35.68
N ALA A 736 -4.91 20.62 35.04
CA ALA A 736 -4.66 21.90 35.71
C ALA A 736 -5.97 22.48 36.29
N ILE A 737 -7.06 22.44 35.52
CA ILE A 737 -8.38 22.89 35.99
C ILE A 737 -8.89 21.99 37.11
N ALA A 738 -8.75 20.66 37.02
CA ALA A 738 -9.16 19.73 38.06
C ALA A 738 -8.44 20.00 39.40
N ILE A 739 -7.12 20.19 39.36
CA ILE A 739 -6.30 20.52 40.53
C ILE A 739 -6.73 21.85 41.15
N LEU A 740 -6.92 22.88 40.32
CA LEU A 740 -7.32 24.20 40.78
C LEU A 740 -8.72 24.17 41.41
N THR A 741 -9.68 23.52 40.76
CA THR A 741 -11.05 23.35 41.24
C THR A 741 -11.05 22.64 42.59
N THR A 742 -10.30 21.54 42.69
CA THR A 742 -10.10 20.81 43.95
C THR A 742 -9.52 21.71 45.03
N ALA A 743 -8.47 22.47 44.71
CA ALA A 743 -7.83 23.38 45.66
C ALA A 743 -8.81 24.44 46.17
N GLU A 744 -9.59 25.08 45.29
CA GLU A 744 -10.61 26.05 45.66
C GLU A 744 -11.67 25.46 46.61
N ILE A 745 -12.15 24.25 46.30
CA ILE A 745 -13.18 23.58 47.09
C ILE A 745 -12.65 23.15 48.46
N ILE A 746 -11.49 22.47 48.51
CA ILE A 746 -10.91 22.03 49.79
C ILE A 746 -10.52 23.24 50.63
N TRP A 747 -10.03 24.31 50.02
CA TRP A 747 -9.75 25.56 50.71
C TRP A 747 -11.01 26.13 51.36
N GLN A 748 -12.11 26.19 50.63
CA GLN A 748 -13.40 26.62 51.16
C GLN A 748 -13.87 25.70 52.30
N ASN A 749 -13.72 24.39 52.14
CA ASN A 749 -14.07 23.39 53.13
C ASN A 749 -13.32 23.57 54.46
N VAL A 750 -12.01 23.87 54.38
CA VAL A 750 -11.14 24.14 55.53
C VAL A 750 -11.52 25.48 56.18
N ALA A 751 -11.80 26.51 55.39
CA ALA A 751 -12.16 27.84 55.90
C ALA A 751 -13.48 27.83 56.69
N GLU A 752 -14.48 27.10 56.21
CA GLU A 752 -15.77 26.95 56.91
C GLU A 752 -15.64 26.16 58.22
N ARG A 753 -14.75 25.15 58.24
CA ARG A 753 -14.50 24.29 59.40
C ARG A 753 -13.35 24.77 60.30
N GLN A 754 -12.89 26.01 60.12
CA GLN A 754 -11.80 26.57 60.92
C GLN A 754 -12.04 26.48 62.44
N PRO A 755 -13.26 26.71 62.98
CA PRO A 755 -13.54 26.52 64.41
C PRO A 755 -13.42 25.06 64.85
N GLU A 756 -13.90 24.10 64.04
CA GLU A 756 -13.79 22.66 64.32
C GLU A 756 -12.32 22.23 64.40
N LEU A 757 -11.50 22.64 63.41
CA LEU A 757 -10.07 22.34 63.37
C LEU A 757 -9.33 22.98 64.56
N ALA A 758 -9.73 24.17 64.99
CA ALA A 758 -9.16 24.84 66.15
C ALA A 758 -9.47 24.11 67.46
N VAL A 759 -10.68 23.55 67.61
CA VAL A 759 -11.04 22.68 68.76
C VAL A 759 -10.18 21.43 68.77
N LEU A 760 -10.00 20.75 67.62
CA LEU A 760 -9.12 19.57 67.54
C LEU A 760 -7.69 19.90 67.99
N LYS A 761 -7.15 21.05 67.58
CA LYS A 761 -5.83 21.53 68.06
C LYS A 761 -5.81 21.86 69.53
N ALA A 762 -6.88 22.48 70.06
CA ALA A 762 -6.99 22.80 71.48
C ALA A 762 -7.03 21.53 72.35
N VAL A 763 -7.57 20.43 71.83
CA VAL A 763 -7.62 19.11 72.48
C VAL A 763 -6.32 18.32 72.27
N GLY A 764 -5.32 18.86 71.56
CA GLY A 764 -3.97 18.29 71.46
C GLY A 764 -3.61 17.65 70.11
N TRP A 765 -4.41 17.81 69.06
CA TRP A 765 -4.03 17.32 67.73
C TRP A 765 -2.82 18.05 67.14
N GLN A 766 -1.86 17.29 66.61
CA GLN A 766 -0.65 17.82 65.98
C GLN A 766 -0.91 18.39 64.58
N ASN A 767 -0.05 19.32 64.15
CA ASN A 767 -0.14 19.95 62.82
C ASN A 767 -0.07 18.93 61.67
N HIS A 768 0.75 17.87 61.80
CA HIS A 768 0.83 16.79 60.82
C HIS A 768 -0.52 16.09 60.68
N THR A 769 -1.15 15.70 61.79
CA THR A 769 -2.42 14.96 61.81
C THR A 769 -3.53 15.74 61.11
N ILE A 770 -3.55 17.07 61.27
CA ILE A 770 -4.49 17.96 60.59
C ILE A 770 -4.20 18.08 59.10
N ARG A 771 -2.92 18.16 58.70
CA ARG A 771 -2.54 18.13 57.28
C ARG A 771 -2.99 16.83 56.64
N MET A 772 -2.69 15.69 57.28
CA MET A 772 -3.06 14.36 56.79
C MET A 772 -4.58 14.20 56.69
N LEU A 773 -5.35 14.73 57.64
CA LEU A 773 -6.81 14.74 57.57
C LEU A 773 -7.31 15.41 56.28
N VAL A 774 -6.77 16.60 55.96
CA VAL A 774 -7.16 17.35 54.75
C VAL A 774 -6.68 16.67 53.47
N LEU A 775 -5.47 16.08 53.46
CA LEU A 775 -4.96 15.32 52.31
C LEU A 775 -5.82 14.07 52.03
N ILE A 776 -6.22 13.34 53.07
CA ILE A 776 -7.13 12.18 52.94
C ILE A 776 -8.53 12.63 52.49
N GLU A 777 -9.03 13.78 52.96
CA GLU A 777 -10.28 14.37 52.41
C GLU A 777 -10.17 14.65 50.90
N GLY A 778 -9.03 15.18 50.44
CA GLY A 778 -8.76 15.39 49.01
C GLY A 778 -8.68 14.09 48.21
N GLY A 779 -7.94 13.10 48.71
CA GLY A 779 -7.83 11.79 48.06
C GLY A 779 -9.16 11.03 48.00
N LEU A 780 -9.99 11.11 49.04
CA LEU A 780 -11.34 10.51 49.04
C LEU A 780 -12.27 11.22 48.05
N ASN A 781 -12.26 12.56 48.01
CA ASN A 781 -13.02 13.30 47.01
C ASN A 781 -12.59 12.91 45.59
N GLY A 782 -11.27 12.77 45.37
CA GLY A 782 -10.71 12.26 44.12
C GLY A 782 -11.20 10.85 43.78
N LEU A 783 -11.18 9.91 44.73
CA LEU A 783 -11.65 8.54 44.51
C LEU A 783 -13.12 8.49 44.08
N PHE A 784 -14.02 9.17 44.81
CA PHE A 784 -15.43 9.23 44.44
C PHE A 784 -15.66 9.95 43.11
N ALA A 785 -14.88 11.01 42.85
CA ALA A 785 -14.92 11.71 41.57
C ALA A 785 -14.45 10.82 40.41
N GLY A 786 -13.44 9.98 40.62
CA GLY A 786 -12.98 9.00 39.63
C GLY A 786 -14.01 7.94 39.32
N VAL A 787 -14.71 7.40 40.32
CA VAL A 787 -15.79 6.42 40.09
C VAL A 787 -16.95 7.02 39.30
N ILE A 788 -17.41 8.22 39.69
CA ILE A 788 -18.47 8.91 38.96
C ILE A 788 -17.99 9.34 37.57
N GLY A 789 -16.76 9.84 37.48
CA GLY A 789 -16.14 10.29 36.24
C GLY A 789 -16.00 9.16 35.23
N LEU A 790 -15.63 7.96 35.67
CA LEU A 790 -15.56 6.78 34.83
C LEU A 790 -16.94 6.37 34.28
N GLY A 791 -17.99 6.47 35.11
CA GLY A 791 -19.37 6.27 34.64
C GLY A 791 -19.80 7.29 33.58
N ILE A 792 -19.45 8.57 33.77
CA ILE A 792 -19.71 9.63 32.77
C ILE A 792 -18.90 9.36 31.49
N ALA A 793 -17.63 8.99 31.62
CA ALA A 793 -16.76 8.67 30.48
C ALA A 793 -17.32 7.50 29.66
N PHE A 794 -17.78 6.42 30.31
CA PHE A 794 -18.45 5.33 29.62
C PHE A 794 -19.75 5.75 28.93
N GLY A 795 -20.54 6.63 29.56
CA GLY A 795 -21.71 7.22 28.89
C GLY A 795 -21.35 8.01 27.63
N MET A 796 -20.25 8.78 27.67
CA MET A 796 -19.73 9.52 26.51
C MET A 796 -19.20 8.58 25.43
N ILE A 797 -18.41 7.56 25.80
CA ILE A 797 -17.88 6.57 24.87
C ILE A 797 -19.02 5.81 24.18
N TYR A 798 -20.00 5.33 24.95
CA TYR A 798 -21.16 4.63 24.40
C TYR A 798 -21.99 5.53 23.47
N GLY A 799 -22.24 6.77 23.87
CA GLY A 799 -22.97 7.72 23.04
C GLY A 799 -22.27 8.07 21.73
N MET A 800 -20.95 7.94 21.67
CA MET A 800 -20.16 8.28 20.49
C MET A 800 -19.88 7.07 19.58
N TYR A 801 -19.55 5.91 20.15
CA TYR A 801 -19.13 4.72 19.40
C TYR A 801 -20.20 3.62 19.34
N GLY A 802 -21.31 3.74 20.07
CA GLY A 802 -22.38 2.73 20.10
C GLY A 802 -22.03 1.41 20.80
N GLN A 803 -20.77 1.22 21.23
CA GLN A 803 -20.26 0.01 21.85
C GLN A 803 -19.54 0.28 23.18
N PHE A 804 -19.52 -0.71 24.08
CA PHE A 804 -18.77 -0.65 25.33
C PHE A 804 -17.36 -1.22 25.14
N PRO A 805 -16.30 -0.50 25.56
CA PRO A 805 -14.92 -0.96 25.45
C PRO A 805 -14.57 -1.99 26.53
N VAL A 806 -15.03 -3.24 26.35
CA VAL A 806 -14.92 -4.31 27.36
C VAL A 806 -13.46 -4.75 27.56
N GLU A 807 -12.67 -4.77 26.49
CA GLU A 807 -11.26 -5.20 26.53
C GLU A 807 -10.38 -4.25 27.35
N GLN A 808 -10.71 -2.97 27.37
CA GLN A 808 -9.92 -1.92 28.03
C GLN A 808 -10.35 -1.67 29.48
N ILE A 809 -11.27 -2.46 30.07
CA ILE A 809 -11.72 -2.31 31.46
C ILE A 809 -10.57 -2.22 32.48
N PRO A 810 -9.53 -3.08 32.45
CA PRO A 810 -8.42 -3.00 33.39
C PRO A 810 -7.68 -1.66 33.33
N PHE A 811 -7.52 -1.14 32.11
CA PHE A 811 -6.91 0.16 31.87
C PHE A 811 -7.77 1.29 32.45
N PHE A 812 -9.08 1.28 32.21
CA PHE A 812 -10.00 2.25 32.79
C PHE A 812 -10.01 2.24 34.32
N LEU A 813 -9.94 1.07 34.95
CA LEU A 813 -9.83 0.98 36.40
C LEU A 813 -8.54 1.62 36.93
N ALA A 814 -7.42 1.49 36.20
CA ALA A 814 -6.16 2.13 36.56
C ALA A 814 -6.25 3.68 36.47
N THR A 815 -7.09 4.22 35.58
CA THR A 815 -7.26 5.68 35.44
C THR A 815 -7.84 6.36 36.68
N ILE A 816 -8.53 5.63 37.58
CA ILE A 816 -9.04 6.16 38.86
C ILE A 816 -7.90 6.72 39.73
N LEU A 817 -6.67 6.25 39.53
CA LEU A 817 -5.51 6.80 40.23
C LEU A 817 -5.29 8.29 39.94
N ILE A 818 -5.62 8.75 38.73
CA ILE A 818 -5.42 10.13 38.28
C ILE A 818 -6.24 11.12 39.14
N PRO A 819 -7.58 11.00 39.27
CA PRO A 819 -8.37 11.87 40.13
C PRO A 819 -7.96 11.83 41.60
N VAL A 820 -7.49 10.68 42.10
CA VAL A 820 -6.98 10.55 43.47
C VAL A 820 -5.72 11.40 43.66
N VAL A 821 -4.77 11.29 42.72
CA VAL A 821 -3.53 12.07 42.72
C VAL A 821 -3.83 13.56 42.57
N THR A 822 -4.67 13.97 41.62
CA THR A 822 -5.07 15.39 41.48
C THR A 822 -5.80 15.90 42.73
N GLY A 823 -6.62 15.05 43.35
CA GLY A 823 -7.30 15.31 44.62
C GLY A 823 -6.34 15.63 45.77
N ILE A 824 -5.30 14.81 45.90
CA ILE A 824 -4.23 14.99 46.90
C ILE A 824 -3.42 16.25 46.60
N ILE A 825 -3.00 16.46 45.34
CA ILE A 825 -2.21 17.64 44.93
C ILE A 825 -2.99 18.93 45.22
N GLY A 826 -4.27 18.98 44.84
CA GLY A 826 -5.14 20.13 45.13
C GLY A 826 -5.31 20.40 46.63
N ALA A 827 -5.24 19.36 47.46
CA ALA A 827 -5.34 19.47 48.91
C ALA A 827 -4.07 19.98 49.60
N ILE A 828 -2.90 20.01 48.94
CA ILE A 828 -1.61 20.37 49.57
C ILE A 828 -1.64 21.79 50.15
N LEU A 829 -2.03 22.78 49.36
CA LEU A 829 -2.09 24.18 49.81
C LEU A 829 -3.10 24.39 50.95
N PRO A 830 -4.37 23.91 50.84
CA PRO A 830 -5.32 23.91 51.95
C PRO A 830 -4.82 23.20 53.21
N ALA A 831 -4.16 22.04 53.07
CA ALA A 831 -3.66 21.25 54.19
C ALA A 831 -2.58 22.01 54.97
N GLN A 832 -1.66 22.67 54.26
CA GLN A 832 -0.67 23.52 54.90
C GLN A 832 -1.30 24.69 55.65
N LYS A 833 -2.34 25.32 55.08
CA LYS A 833 -3.10 26.38 55.75
C LYS A 833 -3.79 25.85 57.00
N ALA A 834 -4.45 24.68 56.92
CA ALA A 834 -5.12 24.04 58.03
C ALA A 834 -4.17 23.77 59.21
N GLY A 835 -2.98 23.25 58.94
CA GLY A 835 -1.97 22.98 59.96
C GLY A 835 -1.45 24.25 60.66
N LYS A 836 -1.45 25.41 59.97
CA LYS A 836 -0.96 26.70 60.50
C LYS A 836 -1.99 27.48 61.33
N ILE A 837 -3.25 27.04 61.39
CA ILE A 837 -4.30 27.70 62.19
C ILE A 837 -3.93 27.66 63.68
N GLN A 838 -3.96 28.81 64.37
CA GLN A 838 -3.75 28.85 65.83
C GLN A 838 -5.10 28.66 66.57
N PRO A 839 -5.16 27.89 67.68
CA PRO A 839 -6.42 27.60 68.39
C PRO A 839 -7.24 28.83 68.76
N TYR A 840 -6.60 29.87 69.32
CA TYR A 840 -7.30 31.10 69.73
C TYR A 840 -7.86 31.89 68.53
N GLN A 841 -7.20 31.83 67.37
CA GLN A 841 -7.66 32.52 66.15
C GLN A 841 -8.92 31.86 65.59
N GLY A 842 -8.95 30.52 65.56
CA GLY A 842 -10.10 29.78 65.04
C GLY A 842 -11.33 29.83 65.97
N LEU A 843 -11.13 29.92 67.28
CA LEU A 843 -12.22 30.04 68.26
C LEU A 843 -12.89 31.43 68.26
N ASN A 844 -12.13 32.51 68.03
CA ASN A 844 -12.68 33.87 67.95
C ASN A 844 -13.41 34.18 66.63
N GLY A 845 -13.44 33.25 65.67
CA GLY A 845 -14.16 33.40 64.39
C GLY A 845 -13.65 34.51 63.48
N GLY A 846 -12.54 35.17 63.84
CA GLY A 846 -11.95 36.30 63.12
C GLY A 846 -10.88 35.85 62.14
N LEU A 847 -11.08 36.17 60.85
CA LEU A 847 -10.09 36.01 59.79
C LEU A 847 -9.00 37.09 59.92
N PHE A 848 -8.06 36.93 60.85
CA PHE A 848 -6.86 37.78 60.88
C PHE A 848 -5.72 37.09 60.12
N ASN A 849 -5.45 37.55 58.90
CA ASN A 849 -4.22 37.20 58.21
C ASN A 849 -3.04 37.89 58.90
N SER A 850 -2.06 37.11 59.34
CA SER A 850 -0.77 37.63 59.80
C SER A 850 -0.05 38.33 58.65
N LYS A 851 0.47 39.54 58.88
CA LYS A 851 1.30 40.30 57.91
C LYS A 851 2.46 39.48 57.33
N LYS A 852 2.96 38.48 58.08
CA LYS A 852 4.05 37.59 57.64
C LYS A 852 3.59 36.58 56.59
N THR A 853 2.37 36.02 56.74
CA THR A 853 1.75 35.12 55.77
C THR A 853 1.38 35.85 54.48
N GLU A 854 0.91 37.10 54.58
CA GLU A 854 0.62 37.95 53.43
C GLU A 854 1.86 38.22 52.56
N LYS A 855 3.05 38.40 53.19
CA LYS A 855 4.30 38.66 52.47
C LYS A 855 4.78 37.43 51.68
N SER A 856 4.78 36.23 52.29
CA SER A 856 5.12 34.99 51.58
C SER A 856 4.16 34.66 50.44
N PHE A 857 2.87 34.96 50.61
CA PHE A 857 1.87 34.77 49.55
C PHE A 857 2.08 35.74 48.37
N LYS A 858 2.49 36.99 48.63
CA LYS A 858 2.84 37.95 47.56
C LYS A 858 4.02 37.49 46.69
N TYR A 859 5.03 36.85 47.28
CA TYR A 859 6.15 36.29 46.50
C TYR A 859 5.73 35.06 45.68
N ALA A 860 5.01 34.11 46.27
CA ALA A 860 4.48 32.96 45.54
C ALA A 860 3.55 33.40 44.39
N PHE A 861 2.79 34.47 44.60
CA PHE A 861 1.93 35.11 43.60
C PHE A 861 2.72 35.77 42.47
N GLY A 862 3.78 36.53 42.80
CA GLY A 862 4.66 37.12 41.80
C GLY A 862 5.27 36.04 40.90
N VAL A 863 5.74 34.94 41.48
CA VAL A 863 6.29 33.81 40.73
C VAL A 863 5.22 33.15 39.84
N THR A 864 4.04 32.82 40.39
CA THR A 864 2.97 32.14 39.63
C THR A 864 2.42 33.02 38.50
N GLY A 865 2.21 34.31 38.76
CA GLY A 865 1.78 35.27 37.74
C GLY A 865 2.84 35.49 36.67
N THR A 866 4.13 35.52 37.03
CA THR A 866 5.23 35.61 36.06
C THR A 866 5.33 34.33 35.24
N CYS A 867 5.13 33.14 35.83
CA CYS A 867 5.07 31.88 35.11
C CYS A 867 3.89 31.79 34.13
N LEU A 868 2.69 32.26 34.52
CA LEU A 868 1.55 32.33 33.62
C LEU A 868 1.76 33.35 32.50
N PHE A 869 2.36 34.50 32.80
CA PHE A 869 2.71 35.50 31.80
C PHE A 869 3.78 34.98 30.83
N LEU A 870 4.83 34.31 31.34
CA LEU A 870 5.78 33.58 30.51
C LEU A 870 5.07 32.51 29.69
N GLY A 871 4.08 31.79 30.25
CA GLY A 871 3.27 30.83 29.52
C GLY A 871 2.52 31.45 28.35
N ILE A 872 1.92 32.63 28.55
CA ILE A 872 1.29 33.41 27.47
C ILE A 872 2.33 33.80 26.42
N VAL A 873 3.49 34.31 26.83
CA VAL A 873 4.57 34.70 25.90
C VAL A 873 5.09 33.47 25.14
N ILE A 874 5.30 32.34 25.81
CA ILE A 874 5.73 31.08 25.19
C ILE A 874 4.69 30.63 24.17
N VAL A 875 3.40 30.61 24.52
CA VAL A 875 2.32 30.29 23.59
C VAL A 875 2.32 31.25 22.40
N LEU A 876 2.50 32.56 22.60
CA LEU A 876 2.59 33.52 21.51
C LEU A 876 3.84 33.32 20.63
N THR A 877 4.95 32.83 21.19
CA THR A 877 6.20 32.57 20.44
C THR A 877 6.26 31.18 19.79
N GLN A 878 5.61 30.17 20.38
CA GLN A 878 5.59 28.77 19.92
C GLN A 878 4.31 28.42 19.14
N ALA A 879 3.30 29.30 19.09
CA ALA A 879 2.18 29.20 18.15
C ALA A 879 2.59 29.53 16.71
N ILE A 880 3.89 29.60 16.43
CA ILE A 880 4.45 29.35 15.11
C ILE A 880 4.48 27.82 15.02
N PRO A 881 3.53 27.14 14.36
CA PRO A 881 3.86 25.80 13.90
C PRO A 881 5.13 26.00 13.07
N ASP A 882 6.17 25.22 13.36
CA ASP A 882 7.09 24.82 12.31
C ASP A 882 6.20 24.09 11.29
N VAL A 883 5.55 24.87 10.43
CA VAL A 883 5.34 24.47 9.07
C VAL A 883 6.78 24.25 8.62
N GLN A 884 7.27 23.02 8.80
CA GLN A 884 8.12 22.46 7.80
C GLN A 884 7.37 22.80 6.52
N LYS A 885 7.83 23.86 5.86
CA LYS A 885 7.94 23.82 4.43
C LYS A 885 8.55 22.46 4.24
N SER A 886 7.70 21.48 3.90
CA SER A 886 8.15 20.26 3.27
C SER A 886 9.28 20.73 2.40
N ALA A 887 10.44 20.13 2.57
CA ALA A 887 11.40 20.18 1.51
C ALA A 887 10.60 19.69 0.29
N THR A 888 9.98 20.62 -0.45
CA THR A 888 10.21 20.73 -1.86
C THR A 888 11.69 20.47 -1.92
N SER A 889 12.01 19.23 -2.29
CA SER A 889 13.17 18.96 -3.11
C SER A 889 13.41 20.28 -3.84
N LYS A 890 14.45 21.01 -3.40
CA LYS A 890 15.02 22.00 -4.29
C LYS A 890 15.08 21.25 -5.62
N PRO A 891 14.49 21.76 -6.71
CA PRO A 891 14.86 21.22 -8.01
C PRO A 891 16.37 21.17 -7.93
N VAL A 892 16.93 19.96 -8.08
CA VAL A 892 18.35 19.83 -8.29
C VAL A 892 18.62 20.87 -9.35
N ASP A 893 19.36 21.92 -8.99
CA ASP A 893 19.80 22.92 -9.93
C ASP A 893 20.33 22.08 -11.08
N THR A 894 19.64 22.14 -12.22
CA THR A 894 20.26 21.88 -13.50
C THR A 894 21.48 22.78 -13.47
N SER A 895 22.62 22.19 -13.09
CA SER A 895 23.90 22.67 -13.56
C SER A 895 23.74 22.59 -15.07
N ALA A 896 23.35 23.73 -15.65
CA ALA A 896 23.62 24.00 -17.04
C ALA A 896 25.09 23.64 -17.19
N ALA A 897 25.35 22.55 -17.90
CA ALA A 897 26.68 22.24 -18.34
C ALA A 897 27.11 23.46 -19.16
N GLU A 898 28.01 24.26 -18.61
CA GLU A 898 28.77 25.23 -19.39
C GLU A 898 29.42 24.41 -20.50
N GLY A 899 29.01 24.70 -21.74
CA GLY A 899 29.57 24.08 -22.91
C GLY A 899 31.09 24.26 -22.90
N THR A 900 31.82 23.15 -22.95
CA THR A 900 33.22 23.19 -23.29
C THR A 900 33.34 23.48 -24.77
N THR A 901 33.91 24.63 -25.12
CA THR A 901 34.45 24.90 -26.45
C THR A 901 35.61 23.94 -26.70
N GLY A 902 35.34 22.85 -27.42
CA GLY A 902 36.34 21.98 -28.02
C GLY A 902 36.54 22.36 -29.47
N ASP A 903 37.78 22.63 -29.86
CA ASP A 903 38.17 22.94 -31.24
C ASP A 903 37.85 21.80 -32.20
N VAL A 904 37.31 22.18 -33.36
CA VAL A 904 37.08 21.31 -34.51
C VAL A 904 38.42 20.77 -35.00
N GLN A 905 38.52 19.44 -35.08
CA GLN A 905 39.59 18.77 -35.81
C GLN A 905 38.98 17.99 -36.97
N GLU A 906 39.19 18.49 -38.19
CA GLU A 906 38.91 17.77 -39.43
C GLU A 906 39.77 16.51 -39.49
N SER A 907 39.14 15.35 -39.64
CA SER A 907 39.79 14.15 -40.17
C SER A 907 39.00 13.63 -41.35
N PHE A 908 39.59 13.82 -42.53
CA PHE A 908 39.26 13.13 -43.77
C PHE A 908 39.39 11.61 -43.61
N SER A 909 38.38 10.87 -44.08
CA SER A 909 38.58 9.67 -44.89
C SER A 909 37.37 9.48 -45.78
N GLN A 910 37.57 9.76 -47.07
CA GLN A 910 36.67 9.39 -48.15
C GLN A 910 36.55 7.87 -48.20
N ILE A 911 35.32 7.36 -48.22
CA ILE A 911 34.99 6.09 -48.86
C ILE A 911 33.81 6.39 -49.77
N GLU A 912 33.95 5.95 -51.00
CA GLU A 912 33.17 6.28 -52.19
C GLU A 912 31.69 5.93 -52.04
N GLU A 913 30.86 6.76 -52.67
CA GLU A 913 29.48 6.44 -53.02
C GLU A 913 29.48 5.26 -54.01
N GLU A 914 29.07 4.09 -53.55
CA GLU A 914 28.43 3.11 -54.42
C GLU A 914 26.93 3.12 -54.12
N SER A 915 26.18 3.69 -55.05
CA SER A 915 24.74 3.58 -55.21
C SER A 915 24.31 2.10 -55.19
N PRO A 916 23.19 1.73 -54.52
CA PRO A 916 22.59 0.43 -54.74
C PRO A 916 22.04 0.41 -56.17
N GLN A 917 22.67 -0.37 -57.04
CA GLN A 917 22.02 -0.88 -58.23
C GLN A 917 20.83 -1.74 -57.77
N GLU A 918 19.67 -1.46 -58.34
CA GLU A 918 18.58 -2.42 -58.43
C GLU A 918 19.15 -3.75 -58.96
N GLU A 919 19.18 -4.78 -58.13
CA GLU A 919 19.20 -6.14 -58.65
C GLU A 919 17.81 -6.39 -59.27
N GLU A 920 17.71 -6.09 -60.56
CA GLU A 920 16.83 -6.85 -61.45
C GLU A 920 17.17 -8.32 -61.23
N LEU A 921 16.24 -9.06 -60.60
CA LEU A 921 16.20 -10.51 -60.70
C LEU A 921 16.14 -10.86 -62.19
N GLU A 922 17.29 -11.22 -62.76
CA GLU A 922 17.35 -11.97 -64.00
C GLU A 922 16.53 -13.25 -63.78
N LYS A 923 15.36 -13.32 -64.41
CA LYS A 923 14.68 -14.58 -64.68
C LYS A 923 15.62 -15.41 -65.55
N ASP A 924 16.32 -16.36 -64.92
CA ASP A 924 16.85 -17.51 -65.63
C ASP A 924 15.65 -18.35 -66.07
N ASP A 925 15.18 -18.11 -67.30
CA ASP A 925 14.31 -19.03 -68.04
C ASP A 925 15.12 -20.30 -68.36
N SER A 926 15.33 -21.11 -67.33
CA SER A 926 15.42 -22.56 -67.50
C SER A 926 14.28 -23.17 -66.72
N GLU A 927 13.30 -23.75 -67.42
CA GLU A 927 12.32 -24.67 -66.83
C GLU A 927 13.09 -25.81 -66.15
N ARG A 928 13.46 -25.62 -64.89
CA ARG A 928 13.75 -26.71 -63.97
C ARG A 928 12.48 -26.96 -63.19
N ASP A 929 12.03 -28.20 -63.25
CA ASP A 929 10.94 -28.74 -62.44
C ASP A 929 11.23 -28.45 -60.95
N PHE A 930 10.41 -27.59 -60.31
CA PHE A 930 10.59 -27.17 -58.91
C PHE A 930 10.63 -28.37 -57.96
N ILE A 931 9.80 -29.37 -58.23
CA ILE A 931 9.78 -30.62 -57.48
C ILE A 931 11.09 -31.37 -57.68
N GLN A 932 11.63 -31.39 -58.91
CA GLN A 932 12.91 -32.04 -59.18
C GLN A 932 14.08 -31.34 -58.48
N ASP A 933 14.09 -30.01 -58.40
CA ASP A 933 15.09 -29.26 -57.64
C ASP A 933 15.02 -29.56 -56.13
N LYS A 934 13.80 -29.66 -55.58
CA LYS A 934 13.59 -30.09 -54.18
C LYS A 934 14.00 -31.53 -53.93
N ILE A 935 13.71 -32.45 -54.86
CA ILE A 935 14.14 -33.85 -54.80
C ILE A 935 15.68 -33.96 -54.88
N ASP A 936 16.33 -33.18 -55.75
CA ASP A 936 17.78 -33.22 -55.97
C ASP A 936 18.57 -32.63 -54.79
N ASN A 937 17.97 -31.67 -54.07
CA ASN A 937 18.54 -31.05 -52.86
C ASN A 937 18.05 -31.66 -51.55
N ALA A 938 17.11 -32.62 -51.61
CA ALA A 938 16.58 -33.29 -50.43
C ALA A 938 17.66 -34.11 -49.71
N TYR A 939 17.63 -34.06 -48.39
CA TYR A 939 18.40 -34.99 -47.55
C TYR A 939 18.02 -36.44 -47.81
N ARG A 940 16.72 -36.70 -48.05
CA ARG A 940 16.23 -38.00 -48.51
C ARG A 940 14.83 -37.90 -49.11
N VAL A 941 14.60 -38.69 -50.15
CA VAL A 941 13.30 -38.82 -50.85
C VAL A 941 12.68 -40.17 -50.49
N TYR A 942 11.40 -40.18 -50.13
CA TYR A 942 10.65 -41.37 -49.72
C TYR A 942 9.40 -41.58 -50.59
N VAL A 943 9.02 -42.85 -50.73
CA VAL A 943 7.75 -43.26 -51.36
C VAL A 943 6.72 -43.47 -50.26
N LEU A 944 5.52 -42.92 -50.46
CA LEU A 944 4.39 -43.05 -49.53
C LEU A 944 4.11 -44.53 -49.18
N GLY A 945 3.93 -44.84 -47.90
CA GLY A 945 3.60 -46.18 -47.40
C GLY A 945 4.77 -47.04 -46.93
N GLU A 946 6.04 -46.64 -47.16
CA GLU A 946 7.20 -47.35 -46.61
C GLU A 946 7.62 -46.76 -45.24
N PRO A 947 7.64 -47.55 -44.14
CA PRO A 947 8.17 -47.09 -42.85
C PRO A 947 9.69 -46.95 -42.93
N PHE A 948 10.23 -45.82 -42.46
CA PHE A 948 11.67 -45.58 -42.43
C PHE A 948 12.22 -45.65 -41.01
N GLU A 949 13.34 -46.37 -40.85
CA GLU A 949 14.05 -46.52 -39.58
C GLU A 949 15.20 -45.50 -39.49
N TYR A 950 15.19 -44.69 -38.43
CA TYR A 950 16.27 -43.76 -38.08
C TYR A 950 17.12 -44.39 -36.95
N GLY A 951 18.21 -45.05 -37.34
CA GLY A 951 19.00 -45.87 -36.41
C GLY A 951 18.28 -47.16 -36.00
N GLU A 952 18.70 -47.82 -34.91
CA GLU A 952 18.07 -49.05 -34.40
C GLU A 952 16.79 -48.77 -33.57
N ASP A 953 16.57 -47.51 -33.21
CA ASP A 953 15.68 -47.11 -32.12
C ASP A 953 14.53 -46.18 -32.55
N GLU A 954 14.35 -45.87 -33.83
CA GLU A 954 13.29 -44.94 -34.24
C GLU A 954 12.70 -45.30 -35.61
N VAL A 955 11.39 -45.29 -35.74
CA VAL A 955 10.65 -45.61 -36.97
C VAL A 955 9.65 -44.50 -37.24
N THR A 956 9.60 -43.99 -38.46
CA THR A 956 8.57 -43.02 -38.88
C THR A 956 7.93 -43.49 -40.20
N ALA A 957 6.64 -43.25 -40.40
CA ALA A 957 5.92 -43.67 -41.61
C ALA A 957 4.88 -42.62 -42.02
N PHE A 958 4.70 -42.41 -43.32
CA PHE A 958 3.67 -41.54 -43.88
C PHE A 958 2.70 -42.36 -44.75
N ASN A 959 1.40 -42.17 -44.55
CA ASN A 959 0.34 -42.85 -45.31
C ASN A 959 -0.78 -41.87 -45.67
N LEU A 960 -1.33 -41.95 -46.88
CA LEU A 960 -2.61 -41.28 -47.18
C LEU A 960 -3.75 -41.99 -46.45
N VAL A 961 -4.61 -41.22 -45.80
CA VAL A 961 -5.82 -41.72 -45.12
C VAL A 961 -7.05 -40.94 -45.58
N SER A 962 -8.24 -41.46 -45.29
CA SER A 962 -9.49 -40.73 -45.52
C SER A 962 -9.55 -39.47 -44.64
N ASN A 963 -10.07 -38.38 -45.20
CA ASN A 963 -10.20 -37.10 -44.51
C ASN A 963 -11.07 -37.23 -43.23
N PRO A 964 -10.73 -36.51 -42.14
CA PRO A 964 -11.51 -36.53 -40.90
C PRO A 964 -12.97 -36.10 -41.10
N GLU A 965 -13.89 -36.68 -40.33
CA GLU A 965 -15.32 -36.32 -40.39
C GLU A 965 -15.52 -34.89 -39.84
N GLY A 966 -15.95 -33.96 -40.71
CA GLY A 966 -16.33 -32.59 -40.29
C GLY A 966 -15.64 -31.44 -41.04
N ILE A 967 -14.64 -31.73 -41.87
CA ILE A 967 -13.87 -30.72 -42.62
C ILE A 967 -14.33 -30.72 -44.09
N GLN A 968 -14.64 -29.55 -44.64
CA GLN A 968 -15.00 -29.36 -46.05
C GLN A 968 -14.06 -28.33 -46.70
N PRO A 969 -13.73 -28.47 -47.99
CA PRO A 969 -12.91 -27.50 -48.70
C PRO A 969 -13.61 -26.13 -48.75
N GLU A 970 -12.82 -25.06 -48.67
CA GLU A 970 -13.28 -23.68 -48.66
C GLU A 970 -13.82 -23.23 -50.04
N SER A 971 -13.39 -23.90 -51.12
CA SER A 971 -13.77 -23.64 -52.51
C SER A 971 -14.15 -24.91 -53.28
N ASP A 972 -15.01 -24.79 -54.31
CA ASP A 972 -15.37 -25.89 -55.21
C ASP A 972 -14.19 -26.36 -56.10
N ASP A 973 -13.13 -25.55 -56.20
CA ASP A 973 -11.93 -25.82 -57.02
C ASP A 973 -10.79 -26.52 -56.24
N THR A 974 -10.93 -26.68 -54.92
CA THR A 974 -9.94 -27.34 -54.05
C THR A 974 -10.43 -28.72 -53.58
N ASP A 975 -9.50 -29.57 -53.16
CA ASP A 975 -9.74 -30.88 -52.56
C ASP A 975 -8.90 -31.03 -51.28
N LEU A 976 -9.35 -31.90 -50.37
CA LEU A 976 -8.69 -32.14 -49.09
C LEU A 976 -7.83 -33.39 -49.17
N ILE A 977 -6.57 -33.27 -48.75
CA ILE A 977 -5.62 -34.39 -48.65
C ILE A 977 -5.18 -34.54 -47.20
N THR A 978 -5.45 -35.70 -46.60
CA THR A 978 -4.97 -36.04 -45.26
C THR A 978 -3.83 -37.05 -45.28
N VAL A 979 -2.69 -36.66 -44.70
CA VAL A 979 -1.50 -37.51 -44.53
C VAL A 979 -1.38 -37.94 -43.07
N ALA A 980 -1.41 -39.24 -42.82
CA ALA A 980 -1.11 -39.82 -41.52
C ALA A 980 0.41 -39.96 -41.34
N SER A 981 0.96 -39.37 -40.28
CA SER A 981 2.35 -39.53 -39.86
C SER A 981 2.41 -40.36 -38.58
N GLU A 982 3.12 -41.48 -38.60
CA GLU A 982 3.35 -42.34 -37.43
C GLU A 982 4.83 -42.30 -37.05
N ARG A 983 5.15 -42.15 -35.77
CA ARG A 983 6.51 -42.11 -35.21
C ARG A 983 6.59 -43.01 -33.99
N ILE A 984 7.57 -43.92 -33.96
CA ILE A 984 7.81 -44.88 -32.89
C ILE A 984 9.27 -44.75 -32.46
N ARG A 985 9.52 -44.53 -31.17
CA ARG A 985 10.84 -44.50 -30.55
C ARG A 985 11.00 -45.69 -29.60
N ARG A 986 12.06 -46.47 -29.78
CA ARG A 986 12.45 -47.67 -29.03
C ARG A 986 13.74 -47.33 -28.23
N GLY A 987 14.12 -48.15 -27.24
CA GLY A 987 15.34 -47.95 -26.43
C GLY A 987 15.12 -47.50 -24.97
N GLY A 988 16.22 -47.22 -24.24
CA GLY A 988 16.22 -46.91 -22.79
C GLY A 988 15.77 -45.49 -22.42
N GLU A 989 15.50 -45.26 -21.12
CA GLU A 989 14.81 -44.08 -20.54
C GLU A 989 15.55 -42.72 -20.63
N SER A 990 16.58 -42.56 -21.47
CA SER A 990 17.29 -41.27 -21.60
C SER A 990 16.80 -40.45 -22.79
N GLY A 991 16.26 -39.25 -22.48
CA GLY A 991 15.96 -38.19 -23.43
C GLY A 991 14.52 -38.16 -23.99
N GLY A 992 13.96 -36.97 -24.09
CA GLY A 992 12.77 -36.65 -24.88
C GLY A 992 13.15 -35.76 -26.05
N THR A 993 12.50 -35.94 -27.21
CA THR A 993 12.69 -35.02 -28.35
C THR A 993 11.43 -34.21 -28.49
N GLN A 994 11.57 -32.89 -28.52
CA GLN A 994 10.47 -32.00 -28.87
C GLN A 994 9.99 -32.40 -30.27
N TYR A 995 8.74 -32.85 -30.36
CA TYR A 995 8.16 -33.32 -31.60
C TYR A 995 6.95 -32.45 -31.89
N GLN A 996 7.10 -31.58 -32.89
CA GLN A 996 6.12 -30.59 -33.33
C GLN A 996 5.57 -30.99 -34.69
N PRO A 997 4.52 -31.81 -34.71
CA PRO A 997 4.07 -32.44 -35.93
C PRO A 997 3.45 -31.52 -37.00
N HIS A 998 2.92 -30.35 -36.65
CA HIS A 998 2.24 -29.46 -37.60
C HIS A 998 3.14 -28.35 -38.19
N LEU A 999 4.30 -28.10 -37.57
CA LEU A 999 5.26 -27.04 -37.97
C LEU A 999 6.34 -27.55 -38.93
N GLY A 1000 6.44 -28.87 -39.08
CA GLY A 1000 7.50 -29.50 -39.85
C GLY A 1000 7.07 -29.95 -41.24
N TYR A 1001 5.78 -30.08 -41.55
CA TYR A 1001 5.33 -30.74 -42.77
C TYR A 1001 4.46 -29.84 -43.66
N HIS A 1002 4.99 -29.48 -44.82
CA HIS A 1002 4.37 -28.61 -45.82
C HIS A 1002 4.13 -29.40 -47.10
N LEU A 1003 3.06 -29.13 -47.86
CA LEU A 1003 2.89 -29.67 -49.20
C LEU A 1003 3.38 -28.67 -50.24
N PHE A 1004 4.03 -29.12 -51.30
CA PHE A 1004 4.37 -28.28 -52.45
C PHE A 1004 3.83 -28.90 -53.75
N ASP A 1005 3.38 -28.03 -54.67
CA ASP A 1005 3.04 -28.42 -56.04
C ASP A 1005 4.22 -28.21 -57.03
N GLU A 1006 3.96 -28.53 -58.30
CA GLU A 1006 4.90 -28.42 -59.41
C GLU A 1006 5.24 -26.97 -59.80
N GLN A 1007 4.41 -26.00 -59.42
CA GLN A 1007 4.65 -24.57 -59.60
C GLN A 1007 5.42 -23.94 -58.43
N GLY A 1008 5.64 -24.70 -57.35
CA GLY A 1008 6.32 -24.26 -56.14
C GLY A 1008 5.43 -23.52 -55.15
N ASN A 1009 4.11 -23.64 -55.27
CA ASN A 1009 3.18 -23.14 -54.27
C ASN A 1009 3.23 -24.03 -53.02
N GLU A 1010 3.27 -23.40 -51.85
CA GLU A 1010 3.35 -24.06 -50.55
C GLU A 1010 1.97 -24.12 -49.88
N TYR A 1011 1.59 -25.30 -49.41
CA TYR A 1011 0.34 -25.59 -48.71
C TYR A 1011 0.65 -26.07 -47.30
N GLU A 1012 0.20 -25.32 -46.31
CA GLU A 1012 0.30 -25.69 -44.90
C GLU A 1012 -0.88 -26.58 -44.48
N ALA A 1013 -0.70 -27.36 -43.41
CA ALA A 1013 -1.79 -28.15 -42.86
C ALA A 1013 -2.84 -27.21 -42.25
N ILE A 1014 -4.09 -27.32 -42.72
CA ILE A 1014 -5.23 -26.55 -42.22
C ILE A 1014 -5.82 -27.15 -40.94
N ASP A 1015 -5.55 -28.43 -40.67
CA ASP A 1015 -5.98 -29.15 -39.48
C ASP A 1015 -5.00 -30.29 -39.13
N TYR A 1016 -4.96 -30.69 -37.85
CA TYR A 1016 -4.22 -31.86 -37.40
C TYR A 1016 -4.95 -32.59 -36.26
N GLU A 1017 -4.94 -33.92 -36.29
CA GLU A 1017 -5.56 -34.77 -35.28
C GLU A 1017 -4.57 -35.80 -34.73
N VAL A 1018 -4.50 -35.97 -33.40
CA VAL A 1018 -3.67 -37.02 -32.78
C VAL A 1018 -4.50 -38.29 -32.60
N VAL A 1019 -4.11 -39.37 -33.28
CA VAL A 1019 -4.83 -40.65 -33.30
C VAL A 1019 -4.34 -41.60 -32.21
N GLU A 1020 -3.04 -41.58 -31.90
CA GLU A 1020 -2.42 -42.49 -30.92
C GLU A 1020 -1.19 -41.83 -30.30
N ALA A 1021 -1.05 -41.87 -28.98
CA ALA A 1021 0.09 -41.29 -28.27
C ALA A 1021 0.50 -42.12 -27.04
N GLU A 1022 1.76 -42.50 -26.94
CA GLU A 1022 2.39 -43.19 -25.81
C GLU A 1022 3.70 -42.48 -25.44
N ASN A 1023 3.89 -42.16 -24.15
CA ASN A 1023 5.05 -41.42 -23.63
C ASN A 1023 5.34 -40.10 -24.37
N TRP A 1024 4.27 -39.50 -24.89
CA TRP A 1024 4.25 -38.14 -25.43
C TRP A 1024 3.54 -37.23 -24.43
N ASN A 1025 4.24 -36.25 -23.89
CA ASN A 1025 3.66 -35.25 -23.00
C ASN A 1025 3.21 -34.00 -23.77
N LYS A 1026 2.75 -34.20 -25.02
CA LYS A 1026 2.18 -33.18 -25.91
C LYS A 1026 3.13 -32.04 -26.34
N ILE A 1027 4.34 -32.04 -25.79
CA ILE A 1027 5.45 -31.14 -26.11
C ILE A 1027 6.67 -31.97 -26.56
N SER A 1028 6.94 -33.09 -25.90
CA SER A 1028 8.08 -33.97 -26.16
C SER A 1028 7.68 -35.46 -26.21
N LEU A 1029 8.27 -36.21 -27.13
CA LEU A 1029 8.11 -37.67 -27.24
C LEU A 1029 9.33 -38.36 -26.58
N ARG A 1030 9.09 -39.03 -25.44
CA ARG A 1030 10.10 -39.77 -24.66
C ARG A 1030 10.34 -41.18 -25.22
N ARG A 1031 11.48 -41.79 -24.85
CA ARG A 1031 11.84 -43.17 -25.18
C ARG A 1031 11.51 -44.14 -24.03
N PRO A 1032 10.96 -45.34 -24.31
CA PRO A 1032 10.26 -45.70 -25.55
C PRO A 1032 8.95 -44.91 -25.67
N GLY A 1033 8.49 -44.56 -26.87
CA GLY A 1033 7.26 -43.79 -27.06
C GLY A 1033 6.73 -43.84 -28.49
N LYS A 1034 5.44 -43.60 -28.69
CA LYS A 1034 4.75 -43.71 -29.98
C LYS A 1034 3.84 -42.50 -30.20
N LEU A 1035 3.81 -41.94 -31.40
CA LEU A 1035 2.87 -40.89 -31.79
C LEU A 1035 2.36 -41.13 -33.21
N LYS A 1036 1.04 -41.13 -33.41
CA LYS A 1036 0.39 -41.16 -34.72
C LYS A 1036 -0.55 -39.98 -34.85
N ILE A 1037 -0.41 -39.25 -35.95
CA ILE A 1037 -1.15 -38.02 -36.24
C ILE A 1037 -1.74 -38.07 -37.65
N LEU A 1038 -2.77 -37.27 -37.90
CA LEU A 1038 -3.31 -36.93 -39.19
C LEU A 1038 -3.04 -35.44 -39.46
N LEU A 1039 -2.55 -35.10 -40.64
CA LEU A 1039 -2.34 -33.73 -41.10
C LEU A 1039 -3.21 -33.53 -42.34
N THR A 1040 -4.14 -32.59 -42.29
CA THR A 1040 -5.08 -32.30 -43.40
C THR A 1040 -4.67 -31.03 -44.10
N TYR A 1041 -4.55 -31.10 -45.43
CA TYR A 1041 -4.17 -30.00 -46.31
C TYR A 1041 -5.29 -29.72 -47.31
N GLU A 1042 -5.42 -28.48 -47.73
CA GLU A 1042 -6.30 -28.07 -48.82
C GLU A 1042 -5.46 -27.69 -50.04
N VAL A 1043 -5.69 -28.36 -51.17
CA VAL A 1043 -4.89 -28.19 -52.40
C VAL A 1043 -5.80 -28.08 -53.65
N PRO A 1044 -5.35 -27.43 -54.73
CA PRO A 1044 -6.11 -27.35 -55.98
C PRO A 1044 -6.33 -28.73 -56.63
N LYS A 1045 -7.49 -28.94 -57.26
CA LYS A 1045 -7.83 -30.21 -57.94
C LYS A 1045 -6.93 -30.52 -59.14
N ASP A 1046 -6.37 -29.50 -59.77
CA ASP A 1046 -5.50 -29.56 -60.94
C ASP A 1046 -4.02 -29.80 -60.62
N ALA A 1047 -3.63 -29.81 -59.34
CA ALA A 1047 -2.27 -30.17 -58.94
C ALA A 1047 -1.97 -31.64 -59.30
N GLU A 1048 -1.13 -31.87 -60.33
CA GLU A 1048 -0.82 -33.22 -60.82
C GLU A 1048 0.26 -33.91 -59.97
N ARG A 1049 1.25 -33.17 -59.44
CA ARG A 1049 2.29 -33.68 -58.55
C ARG A 1049 2.33 -32.94 -57.22
N LEU A 1050 2.39 -33.68 -56.12
CA LEU A 1050 2.48 -33.10 -54.77
C LEU A 1050 3.57 -33.79 -53.97
N ILE A 1051 4.40 -33.00 -53.29
CA ILE A 1051 5.41 -33.50 -52.35
C ILE A 1051 5.14 -32.98 -50.93
N LEU A 1052 5.25 -33.86 -49.95
CA LEU A 1052 5.29 -33.51 -48.53
C LEU A 1052 6.74 -33.22 -48.14
N TYR A 1053 6.94 -32.03 -47.61
CA TYR A 1053 8.20 -31.42 -47.26
C TYR A 1053 8.33 -31.35 -45.74
N GLY A 1054 9.32 -32.05 -45.19
CA GLY A 1054 9.58 -32.21 -43.77
C GLY A 1054 10.81 -31.44 -43.27
N TYR A 1055 10.65 -30.49 -42.34
CA TYR A 1055 11.70 -29.80 -41.59
C TYR A 1055 11.67 -30.16 -40.10
N HIS A 1056 12.85 -30.39 -39.51
CA HIS A 1056 13.00 -30.57 -38.06
C HIS A 1056 14.13 -29.70 -37.54
N SER A 1057 13.99 -29.14 -36.33
CA SER A 1057 14.96 -28.24 -35.69
C SER A 1057 16.37 -28.81 -35.48
N TRP A 1058 16.52 -30.13 -35.54
CA TRP A 1058 17.81 -30.83 -35.47
C TRP A 1058 18.39 -31.20 -36.84
N MET A 1059 17.66 -30.94 -37.93
CA MET A 1059 18.16 -31.10 -39.30
C MET A 1059 18.81 -29.78 -39.75
N PRO A 1060 19.93 -29.82 -40.49
CA PRO A 1060 20.49 -28.62 -41.10
C PRO A 1060 19.43 -27.95 -41.99
N ARG A 1061 19.46 -26.61 -42.16
CA ARG A 1061 18.61 -25.87 -43.12
C ARG A 1061 18.71 -26.34 -44.60
N SER A 1062 19.55 -27.34 -44.88
CA SER A 1062 19.76 -28.03 -46.17
C SER A 1062 19.39 -29.53 -46.09
N GLY A 1063 18.59 -29.90 -45.08
CA GLY A 1063 18.38 -31.27 -44.62
C GLY A 1063 16.96 -31.79 -44.88
N GLU A 1064 16.42 -31.56 -46.07
CA GLU A 1064 14.98 -31.65 -46.37
C GLU A 1064 14.49 -33.12 -46.51
N ILE A 1065 13.42 -33.53 -45.82
CA ILE A 1065 12.72 -34.80 -46.10
C ILE A 1065 11.63 -34.53 -47.15
N VAL A 1066 11.67 -35.25 -48.26
CA VAL A 1066 10.64 -35.14 -49.32
C VAL A 1066 9.91 -36.47 -49.45
N VAL A 1067 8.58 -36.47 -49.37
CA VAL A 1067 7.73 -37.64 -49.62
C VAL A 1067 6.84 -37.33 -50.83
N GLU A 1068 6.91 -38.14 -51.88
CA GLU A 1068 6.01 -37.97 -53.03
C GLU A 1068 4.61 -38.47 -52.66
N ILE A 1069 3.61 -37.58 -52.70
CA ILE A 1069 2.23 -37.81 -52.26
C ILE A 1069 1.30 -38.14 -53.44
N LYS A 1070 1.47 -37.42 -54.56
CA LYS A 1070 0.64 -37.56 -55.77
C LYS A 1070 1.50 -37.50 -57.01
#